data_AF-A0AAP0LR38-F1
#
_entry.id   AF-A0AAP0LR38-F1
#
_cell.length_a   1.000
_cell.length_b   1.000
_cell.length_c   1.000
_cell.angle_alpha   90.00
_cell.angle_beta   90.00
_cell.angle_gamma   90.00
#
_symmetry.space_group_name_H-M   'P 1'
#
loop_
_entity.id
_entity.type
_entity.pdbx_description
1 polymer ?
#
loop_
_entity_poly.entity_id
_entity_poly.type
_entity_poly.pdbx_seq_one_letter_code
_entity_poly.pdbx_strand_id
1 'polypeptide(L)'
;MAEPAYTVASDTETTGEEKTSSPFPEIAIGIDIGTSQCSIAFWNGSEVELIKNTRNQKVMHSYVTFKDEVPAGGVSTQLSHEHEMLSGAAIFNMKRLIGRVDTDPVVHASKSLPFLVQTLDIGVRPFIAALVNNAWRSTTPEEVLAIFLVELRAMAETQLKRPIRNVVLTIPVSFSRFQLTRIERACAMAGLHVLRLMPEPTAVALLYAQQQQQSVHENLGSGSEKIAVIFNMGAGYCDIAVSATAGGVSQIKALSGSAIGGEDLLQNMMRHLMPNSESLFSSHGMNEIKSMALLRVATQDAIHKLSSETSVQIDVDLGNGLKVSKNVTREEFEEVNQQEFEKCGSLITQCLHDAKVEIEDLTDVILVGGCSYIPKVRNLVKSTCKKVELYEGINPLEAAVSGAALEGAVTSGINDPFGNLDLLTIQVTPLGIGIRANGNNFVPIIPRNTTMPARKDLVFTTVRDNQSEALIIVYEGEGEKVEENHLLGYFKITGIPPSPKGVPEINVCMDIDASSVLRVLVGVIMPGNPHPVIPVMEVRLPTVDDGHGWCAEALNSAYGSTLDLETVQPKKIKIYFVSLHHKEIIEAVLMRSLYTGFMGAHSLLDVSENIVVNSYGGDVGINYGREGDNLPSPKQVVDFLTKNFSNKIGLIRIYDANIEILEALSGTNLVVTIGVPNEAINYVASSQDAADKWVQDHIITYVRKGVRFRYLCVGNEVIPGILAACVEPAIMNLHNSVRKAGYDFIFVSTAVAANVLGTSYPPSQGQFAPNVADVMSSITHSLYSIGSPLLINVYPYYALVEDPVHIPFEYALFTSRTPIRDGHLEYYNLFDAMVDAFVAAMVRVVQREDVKLVVSETGWPTDGRIGYAITDYARTYNNKLREHAIVSGRTPRKADINLEVYIFAMFNEDLKTPEEEKNFGTFYPNFTEKYPLWR
;
A
#
# COMPACT_ATOMS: atom_id res chain seq x y z
N MET A 1 46.92 5.51 -2.30
CA MET A 1 46.00 5.20 -3.42
C MET A 1 44.78 6.04 -3.18
N ALA A 2 44.47 6.95 -4.11
CA ALA A 2 43.43 7.96 -3.94
C ALA A 2 42.03 7.33 -4.03
N GLU A 3 41.16 7.69 -3.09
CA GLU A 3 39.72 7.36 -3.13
C GLU A 3 39.07 8.04 -4.34
N PRO A 4 38.12 7.39 -5.03
CA PRO A 4 37.40 8.03 -6.12
C PRO A 4 36.44 9.09 -5.55
N ALA A 5 36.50 10.28 -6.13
CA ALA A 5 35.58 11.38 -5.85
C ALA A 5 34.17 10.98 -6.32
N TYR A 6 33.20 11.05 -5.41
CA TYR A 6 31.78 10.95 -5.74
C TYR A 6 31.30 12.30 -6.27
N THR A 7 30.97 12.36 -7.55
CA THR A 7 30.24 13.49 -8.16
C THR A 7 28.75 13.20 -8.02
N VAL A 8 28.01 14.08 -7.34
CA VAL A 8 26.55 14.07 -7.33
C VAL A 8 26.09 14.49 -8.74
N ALA A 9 25.64 13.53 -9.54
CA ALA A 9 24.97 13.83 -10.81
C ALA A 9 23.53 14.25 -10.49
N SER A 10 23.24 15.53 -10.64
CA SER A 10 21.87 16.01 -10.78
C SER A 10 21.37 15.61 -12.17
N ASP A 11 20.55 14.57 -12.26
CA ASP A 11 19.81 14.28 -13.47
C ASP A 11 18.68 15.30 -13.62
N THR A 12 19.05 16.50 -14.07
CA THR A 12 18.14 17.49 -14.66
C THR A 12 18.71 17.90 -16.01
N GLU A 13 18.63 16.98 -16.97
CA GLU A 13 18.55 17.34 -18.38
C GLU A 13 17.21 16.84 -18.92
N THR A 14 16.17 17.63 -18.67
CA THR A 14 14.94 17.57 -19.44
C THR A 14 15.19 18.24 -20.79
N THR A 15 15.19 17.45 -21.87
CA THR A 15 14.98 17.97 -23.22
C THR A 15 13.62 18.64 -23.27
N GLY A 16 13.59 19.90 -23.72
CA GLY A 16 12.43 20.78 -23.67
C GLY A 16 11.20 20.23 -24.36
N GLU A 17 10.19 19.92 -23.56
CA GLU A 17 8.79 19.83 -23.98
C GLU A 17 8.01 20.88 -23.19
N GLU A 18 7.26 21.72 -23.90
CA GLU A 18 6.45 22.79 -23.35
C GLU A 18 5.36 22.21 -22.42
N LYS A 19 5.57 22.35 -21.10
CA LYS A 19 4.52 22.12 -20.09
C LYS A 19 3.35 23.05 -20.37
N THR A 20 2.21 22.52 -20.81
CA THR A 20 0.91 23.18 -20.62
C THR A 20 0.60 23.16 -19.13
N SER A 21 1.08 24.20 -18.45
CA SER A 21 0.93 24.41 -17.02
C SER A 21 -0.55 24.53 -16.63
N SER A 22 -0.99 23.71 -15.68
CA SER A 22 -1.97 24.20 -14.69
C SER A 22 -1.48 25.57 -14.21
N PRO A 23 -2.33 26.62 -14.15
CA PRO A 23 -1.89 27.97 -13.81
C PRO A 23 -1.33 28.10 -12.39
N PHE A 24 -1.35 27.02 -11.59
CA PHE A 24 -0.70 26.93 -10.30
C PHE A 24 0.17 25.67 -10.22
N PRO A 25 1.45 25.77 -9.81
CA PRO A 25 2.23 24.58 -9.45
C PRO A 25 1.49 23.83 -8.33
N GLU A 26 1.47 22.50 -8.40
CA GLU A 26 0.85 21.67 -7.38
C GLU A 26 1.53 21.95 -6.02
N ILE A 27 0.78 22.49 -5.07
CA ILE A 27 1.29 22.78 -3.72
C ILE A 27 1.46 21.47 -2.96
N ALA A 28 2.63 21.28 -2.36
CA ALA A 28 2.84 20.29 -1.31
C ALA A 28 2.55 20.90 0.07
N ILE A 29 1.89 20.14 0.93
CA ILE A 29 1.71 20.49 2.34
C ILE A 29 2.61 19.63 3.23
N GLY A 30 3.14 20.22 4.29
CA GLY A 30 3.79 19.50 5.38
C GLY A 30 2.76 19.09 6.43
N ILE A 31 2.78 17.84 6.85
CA ILE A 31 1.91 17.32 7.92
C ILE A 31 2.78 16.74 9.03
N ASP A 32 2.59 17.26 10.25
CA ASP A 32 3.13 16.64 11.46
C ASP A 32 2.02 15.85 12.14
N ILE A 33 1.95 14.54 11.85
CA ILE A 33 1.01 13.64 12.53
C ILE A 33 1.62 13.27 13.88
N GLY A 34 1.42 14.07 14.93
CA GLY A 34 1.85 13.69 16.27
C GLY A 34 0.90 12.67 16.92
N THR A 35 1.40 11.97 17.94
CA THR A 35 0.61 10.96 18.70
C THR A 35 -0.66 11.53 19.33
N SER A 36 -0.60 12.76 19.83
CA SER A 36 -1.72 13.44 20.49
C SER A 36 -2.26 14.62 19.68
N GLN A 37 -1.39 15.30 18.95
CA GLN A 37 -1.68 16.55 18.25
C GLN A 37 -1.14 16.47 16.82
N CYS A 38 -1.80 17.16 15.89
CA CYS A 38 -1.41 17.24 14.50
C CYS A 38 -1.40 18.70 14.05
N SER A 39 -0.46 19.04 13.18
CA SER A 39 -0.40 20.36 12.53
C SER A 39 -0.20 20.19 11.03
N ILE A 40 -0.65 21.18 10.26
CA ILE A 40 -0.41 21.24 8.80
C ILE A 40 0.18 22.60 8.47
N ALA A 41 1.18 22.63 7.60
CA ALA A 41 1.78 23.85 7.09
C ALA A 41 2.00 23.76 5.58
N PHE A 42 2.16 24.91 4.92
CA PHE A 42 2.47 25.00 3.51
C PHE A 42 3.34 26.22 3.23
N TRP A 43 4.05 26.21 2.11
CA TRP A 43 4.79 27.38 1.64
C TRP A 43 3.84 28.33 0.90
N ASN A 44 3.68 29.55 1.40
CA ASN A 44 2.76 30.53 0.79
C ASN A 44 3.39 31.34 -0.37
N GLY A 45 4.67 31.07 -0.68
CA GLY A 45 5.46 31.79 -1.68
C GLY A 45 6.57 32.64 -1.09
N SER A 46 6.54 32.92 0.22
CA SER A 46 7.55 33.73 0.91
C SER A 46 7.98 33.18 2.26
N GLU A 47 7.05 32.53 2.97
CA GLU A 47 7.30 31.92 4.26
C GLU A 47 6.43 30.67 4.43
N VAL A 48 6.71 29.91 5.49
CA VAL A 48 5.87 28.80 5.90
C VAL A 48 4.68 29.32 6.71
N GLU A 49 3.48 28.91 6.33
CA GLU A 49 2.24 29.25 7.03
C GLU A 49 1.53 27.99 7.52
N LEU A 50 1.05 28.03 8.77
CA LEU A 50 0.26 26.94 9.35
C LEU A 50 -1.23 27.09 9.03
N ILE A 51 -1.86 26.00 8.64
CA ILE A 51 -3.29 25.88 8.41
C ILE A 51 -4.01 25.91 9.76
N LYS A 52 -5.19 26.56 9.79
CA LYS A 52 -5.97 26.71 11.01
C LYS A 52 -7.27 25.95 10.88
N ASN A 53 -7.66 25.25 11.95
CA ASN A 53 -8.95 24.59 12.03
C ASN A 53 -10.12 25.60 12.09
N THR A 54 -11.35 25.08 12.09
CA THR A 54 -12.59 25.89 12.16
C THR A 54 -12.72 26.72 13.43
N ARG A 55 -11.91 26.44 14.47
CA ARG A 55 -11.81 27.20 15.72
C ARG A 55 -10.64 28.19 15.73
N ASN A 56 -10.00 28.43 14.59
CA ASN A 56 -8.84 29.31 14.42
C ASN A 56 -7.60 28.85 15.22
N GLN A 57 -7.47 27.55 15.47
CA GLN A 57 -6.31 26.94 16.13
C GLN A 57 -5.41 26.29 15.09
N LYS A 58 -4.09 26.39 15.26
CA LYS A 58 -3.09 25.77 14.37
C LYS A 58 -2.86 24.28 14.65
N VAL A 59 -3.40 23.78 15.76
CA VAL A 59 -3.17 22.42 16.25
C VAL A 59 -4.51 21.70 16.33
N MET A 60 -4.53 20.48 15.80
CA MET A 60 -5.65 19.54 15.81
C MET A 60 -5.32 18.38 16.76
N HIS A 61 -6.33 17.74 17.35
CA HIS A 61 -6.10 16.53 18.15
C HIS A 61 -6.18 15.28 17.26
N SER A 62 -5.22 14.37 17.42
CA SER A 62 -5.08 13.15 16.62
C SER A 62 -6.02 12.05 17.11
N TYR A 63 -7.32 12.13 16.75
CA TYR A 63 -8.33 11.12 17.08
C TYR A 63 -9.45 11.00 16.04
N VAL A 64 -10.14 9.86 16.06
CA VAL A 64 -11.36 9.58 15.29
C VAL A 64 -12.45 9.03 16.19
N THR A 65 -13.66 9.56 16.08
CA THR A 65 -14.86 9.15 16.80
C THR A 65 -15.79 8.32 15.90
N PHE A 66 -16.37 7.25 16.45
CA PHE A 66 -17.25 6.30 15.77
C PHE A 66 -18.72 6.37 16.22
N LYS A 67 -19.26 7.55 16.53
CA LYS A 67 -20.62 7.69 17.11
C LYS A 67 -21.77 7.54 16.11
N ASP A 68 -21.57 7.98 14.86
CA ASP A 68 -22.59 7.99 13.80
C ASP A 68 -22.33 6.90 12.74
N GLU A 69 -23.18 6.81 11.70
CA GLU A 69 -22.97 5.88 10.58
C GLU A 69 -21.59 6.08 9.92
N VAL A 70 -21.15 7.34 9.84
CA VAL A 70 -19.86 7.76 9.29
C VAL A 70 -18.91 8.14 10.42
N PRO A 71 -17.75 7.48 10.58
CA PRO A 71 -16.71 7.90 11.51
C PRO A 71 -16.19 9.30 11.15
N ALA A 72 -15.92 10.12 12.15
CA ALA A 72 -15.44 11.49 11.97
C ALA A 72 -14.20 11.75 12.83
N GLY A 73 -13.23 12.44 12.26
CA GLY A 73 -12.07 12.97 12.95
C GLY A 73 -12.41 14.14 13.87
N GLY A 74 -11.46 14.43 14.75
CA GLY A 74 -11.52 15.56 15.69
C GLY A 74 -11.40 16.95 15.06
N VAL A 75 -11.38 17.04 13.73
CA VAL A 75 -10.98 18.24 13.00
C VAL A 75 -12.12 19.26 12.89
N SER A 76 -13.34 18.76 12.77
CA SER A 76 -14.57 19.54 12.53
C SER A 76 -15.56 19.52 13.70
N THR A 77 -15.36 18.63 14.68
CA THR A 77 -16.31 18.38 15.78
C THR A 77 -16.39 19.56 16.75
N GLN A 78 -17.60 19.86 17.27
CA GLN A 78 -17.85 20.94 18.24
C GLN A 78 -17.59 20.53 19.70
N LEU A 79 -17.60 19.22 20.00
CA LEU A 79 -17.34 18.70 21.34
C LEU A 79 -15.84 18.75 21.66
N SER A 80 -15.47 18.74 22.95
CA SER A 80 -14.06 18.62 23.32
C SER A 80 -13.61 17.17 23.23
N HIS A 81 -12.34 16.95 22.87
CA HIS A 81 -11.72 15.63 22.80
C HIS A 81 -11.93 14.81 24.10
N GLU A 82 -11.90 15.47 25.26
CA GLU A 82 -12.14 14.85 26.56
C GLU A 82 -13.55 14.23 26.67
N HIS A 83 -14.57 14.89 26.12
CA HIS A 83 -15.93 14.34 26.09
C HIS A 83 -16.04 13.13 25.16
N GLU A 84 -15.25 13.10 24.09
CA GLU A 84 -15.18 11.99 23.14
C GLU A 84 -14.50 10.76 23.76
N MET A 85 -13.41 10.95 24.50
CA MET A 85 -12.72 9.88 25.23
C MET A 85 -13.62 9.17 26.24
N LEU A 86 -14.52 9.91 26.90
CA LEU A 86 -15.42 9.36 27.93
C LEU A 86 -16.47 8.39 27.38
N SER A 87 -16.71 8.36 26.07
CA SER A 87 -17.75 7.51 25.48
C SER A 87 -17.23 6.15 24.99
N GLY A 88 -15.91 5.95 24.96
CA GLY A 88 -15.28 4.77 24.35
C GLY A 88 -15.37 4.70 22.83
N ALA A 89 -15.99 5.70 22.20
CA ALA A 89 -16.18 5.75 20.76
C ALA A 89 -14.99 6.41 20.03
N ALA A 90 -14.05 6.99 20.77
CA ALA A 90 -12.89 7.70 20.22
C ALA A 90 -11.65 6.82 20.25
N ILE A 91 -11.00 6.66 19.10
CA ILE A 91 -9.70 6.02 18.96
C ILE A 91 -8.66 7.13 18.73
N PHE A 92 -7.61 7.11 19.54
CA PHE A 92 -6.48 8.04 19.51
C PHE A 92 -5.18 7.26 19.76
N ASN A 93 -4.03 7.95 19.76
CA ASN A 93 -2.71 7.32 19.86
C ASN A 93 -2.43 6.31 18.71
N MET A 94 -3.08 6.47 17.55
CA MET A 94 -2.89 5.57 16.40
C MET A 94 -1.43 5.50 15.93
N LYS A 95 -0.65 6.59 16.06
CA LYS A 95 0.80 6.61 15.78
C LYS A 95 1.61 5.65 16.67
N ARG A 96 1.08 5.27 17.86
CA ARG A 96 1.71 4.25 18.72
C ARG A 96 1.35 2.82 18.32
N LEU A 97 0.26 2.62 17.57
CA LEU A 97 -0.27 1.28 17.23
C LEU A 97 0.02 0.87 15.78
N ILE A 98 0.12 1.84 14.87
CA ILE A 98 0.28 1.60 13.44
C ILE A 98 1.54 0.79 13.13
N GLY A 99 1.37 -0.28 12.35
CA GLY A 99 2.45 -1.19 11.97
C GLY A 99 3.13 -1.94 13.12
N ARG A 100 2.55 -1.99 14.33
CA ARG A 100 3.11 -2.80 15.42
C ARG A 100 2.43 -4.16 15.53
N VAL A 101 3.17 -5.11 16.09
CA VAL A 101 2.66 -6.43 16.50
C VAL A 101 2.25 -6.40 17.97
N ASP A 102 1.44 -7.36 18.37
CA ASP A 102 0.77 -7.43 19.67
C ASP A 102 1.69 -7.87 20.81
N THR A 103 2.89 -8.35 20.50
CA THR A 103 4.00 -8.62 21.42
C THR A 103 4.84 -7.37 21.72
N ASP A 104 4.62 -6.27 21.02
CA ASP A 104 5.36 -5.02 21.24
C ASP A 104 4.95 -4.39 22.58
N PRO A 105 5.91 -4.04 23.47
CA PRO A 105 5.63 -3.40 24.75
C PRO A 105 4.77 -2.13 24.64
N VAL A 106 4.89 -1.37 23.54
CA VAL A 106 4.08 -0.18 23.28
C VAL A 106 2.59 -0.53 23.08
N VAL A 107 2.32 -1.66 22.44
CA VAL A 107 0.95 -2.16 22.23
C VAL A 107 0.38 -2.69 23.54
N HIS A 108 1.17 -3.42 24.33
CA HIS A 108 0.77 -3.86 25.67
C HIS A 108 0.42 -2.68 26.59
N ALA A 109 1.24 -1.63 26.60
CA ALA A 109 0.99 -0.41 27.35
C ALA A 109 -0.29 0.31 26.87
N SER A 110 -0.66 0.16 25.60
CA SER A 110 -1.87 0.75 25.02
C SER A 110 -3.17 0.04 25.44
N LYS A 111 -3.12 -1.07 26.18
CA LYS A 111 -4.31 -1.72 26.76
C LYS A 111 -5.04 -0.87 27.81
N SER A 112 -4.38 0.13 28.38
CA SER A 112 -4.98 1.08 29.33
C SER A 112 -5.64 2.29 28.66
N LEU A 113 -5.86 2.24 27.35
CA LEU A 113 -6.59 3.28 26.63
C LEU A 113 -8.11 3.09 26.82
N PRO A 114 -8.90 4.18 26.80
CA PRO A 114 -10.35 4.13 26.99
C PRO A 114 -11.09 3.69 25.72
N PHE A 115 -10.59 2.65 25.04
CA PHE A 115 -11.19 1.92 23.94
C PHE A 115 -10.54 0.52 23.90
N LEU A 116 -11.13 -0.43 23.19
CA LEU A 116 -10.62 -1.80 23.24
C LEU A 116 -9.31 -1.90 22.44
N VAL A 117 -8.26 -2.34 23.12
CA VAL A 117 -7.01 -2.84 22.51
C VAL A 117 -6.80 -4.26 23.05
N GLN A 118 -6.87 -5.24 22.15
CA GLN A 118 -6.73 -6.65 22.51
C GLN A 118 -5.52 -7.27 21.80
N THR A 119 -4.76 -8.04 22.57
CA THR A 119 -3.59 -8.79 22.09
C THR A 119 -3.82 -10.29 22.30
N LEU A 120 -3.17 -11.09 21.46
CA LEU A 120 -3.07 -12.54 21.57
C LEU A 120 -1.65 -12.97 21.99
N ASP A 121 -0.70 -12.03 21.99
CA ASP A 121 0.70 -12.17 22.40
C ASP A 121 1.46 -13.20 21.54
N ILE A 122 1.19 -13.21 20.23
CA ILE A 122 1.71 -14.19 19.26
C ILE A 122 2.40 -13.57 18.04
N GLY A 123 2.68 -12.27 18.08
CA GLY A 123 3.38 -11.58 16.99
C GLY A 123 2.43 -11.23 15.84
N VAL A 124 1.26 -10.73 16.18
CA VAL A 124 0.22 -10.42 15.19
C VAL A 124 -0.28 -9.01 15.37
N ARG A 125 -0.96 -8.44 14.37
CA ARG A 125 -1.52 -7.10 14.51
C ARG A 125 -2.48 -7.05 15.72
N PRO A 126 -2.41 -6.01 16.57
CA PRO A 126 -3.38 -5.84 17.64
C PRO A 126 -4.78 -5.63 17.08
N PHE A 127 -5.77 -6.17 17.80
CA PHE A 127 -7.17 -5.89 17.54
C PHE A 127 -7.57 -4.61 18.26
N ILE A 128 -8.14 -3.64 17.55
CA ILE A 128 -8.69 -2.42 18.14
C ILE A 128 -10.16 -2.24 17.79
N ALA A 129 -10.94 -1.74 18.75
CA ALA A 129 -12.35 -1.45 18.53
C ALA A 129 -12.83 -0.23 19.34
N ALA A 130 -13.71 0.54 18.71
CA ALA A 130 -14.46 1.61 19.35
C ALA A 130 -15.80 1.08 19.88
N LEU A 131 -16.29 1.63 20.98
CA LEU A 131 -17.59 1.31 21.55
C LEU A 131 -18.67 2.20 20.91
N VAL A 132 -19.60 1.58 20.17
CA VAL A 132 -20.65 2.26 19.40
C VAL A 132 -21.99 1.61 19.70
N ASN A 133 -22.96 2.35 20.23
CA ASN A 133 -24.30 1.82 20.57
C ASN A 133 -24.25 0.54 21.43
N ASN A 134 -23.33 0.48 22.41
CA ASN A 134 -23.04 -0.68 23.26
C ASN A 134 -22.53 -1.93 22.52
N ALA A 135 -22.03 -1.78 21.29
CA ALA A 135 -21.37 -2.82 20.52
C ALA A 135 -19.94 -2.40 20.13
N TRP A 136 -19.03 -3.35 20.06
CA TRP A 136 -17.66 -3.10 19.61
C TRP A 136 -17.59 -3.05 18.08
N ARG A 137 -17.13 -1.92 17.54
CA ARG A 137 -16.86 -1.73 16.11
C ARG A 137 -15.35 -1.82 15.89
N SER A 138 -14.90 -2.91 15.29
CA SER A 138 -13.48 -3.12 14.98
C SER A 138 -13.00 -2.23 13.83
N THR A 139 -11.73 -1.84 13.90
CA THR A 139 -11.04 -1.11 12.82
C THR A 139 -9.54 -1.35 12.95
N THR A 140 -8.75 -0.66 12.14
CA THR A 140 -7.29 -0.75 12.13
C THR A 140 -6.66 0.63 12.34
N PRO A 141 -5.45 0.72 12.93
CA PRO A 141 -4.77 2.00 13.10
C PRO A 141 -4.61 2.80 11.79
N GLU A 142 -4.41 2.10 10.68
CA GLU A 142 -4.23 2.62 9.32
C GLU A 142 -5.53 3.21 8.77
N GLU A 143 -6.66 2.54 8.96
CA GLU A 143 -7.98 3.08 8.62
C GLU A 143 -8.31 4.31 9.47
N VAL A 144 -8.02 4.26 10.77
CA VAL A 144 -8.20 5.40 11.69
C VAL A 144 -7.37 6.59 11.23
N LEU A 145 -6.10 6.36 10.87
CA LEU A 145 -5.26 7.42 10.33
C LEU A 145 -5.77 7.94 8.99
N ALA A 146 -6.21 7.07 8.08
CA ALA A 146 -6.75 7.46 6.79
C ALA A 146 -7.99 8.36 6.94
N ILE A 147 -8.93 8.00 7.83
CA ILE A 147 -10.11 8.83 8.14
C ILE A 147 -9.68 10.21 8.63
N PHE A 148 -8.71 10.26 9.55
CA PHE A 148 -8.18 11.52 10.06
C PHE A 148 -7.53 12.37 8.95
N LEU A 149 -6.73 11.75 8.08
CA LEU A 149 -6.08 12.41 6.94
C LEU A 149 -7.07 12.94 5.89
N VAL A 150 -8.18 12.24 5.64
CA VAL A 150 -9.25 12.73 4.75
C VAL A 150 -9.82 14.04 5.25
N GLU A 151 -10.07 14.17 6.56
CA GLU A 151 -10.57 15.42 7.15
C GLU A 151 -9.53 16.54 7.12
N LEU A 152 -8.27 16.22 7.43
CA LEU A 152 -7.17 17.17 7.35
C LEU A 152 -7.00 17.71 5.92
N ARG A 153 -7.05 16.84 4.90
CA ARG A 153 -7.03 17.22 3.49
C ARG A 153 -8.20 18.14 3.16
N ALA A 154 -9.43 17.75 3.50
CA ALA A 154 -10.62 18.54 3.21
C ALA A 154 -10.57 19.94 3.87
N MET A 155 -10.04 20.02 5.09
CA MET A 155 -9.81 21.30 5.77
C MET A 155 -8.79 22.16 5.00
N ALA A 156 -7.65 21.59 4.64
CA ALA A 156 -6.59 22.28 3.90
C ALA A 156 -7.11 22.77 2.54
N GLU A 157 -7.83 21.93 1.79
CA GLU A 157 -8.43 22.27 0.49
C GLU A 157 -9.43 23.43 0.60
N THR A 158 -10.23 23.44 1.67
CA THR A 158 -11.20 24.51 1.94
C THR A 158 -10.48 25.84 2.21
N GLN A 159 -9.44 25.83 3.04
CA GLN A 159 -8.69 27.05 3.38
C GLN A 159 -7.87 27.58 2.19
N LEU A 160 -7.22 26.68 1.44
CA LEU A 160 -6.35 27.02 0.30
C LEU A 160 -7.10 27.20 -1.03
N LYS A 161 -8.39 26.85 -1.06
CA LYS A 161 -9.29 26.94 -2.22
C LYS A 161 -8.74 26.23 -3.46
N ARG A 162 -8.10 25.08 -3.25
CA ARG A 162 -7.48 24.27 -4.31
C ARG A 162 -7.38 22.81 -3.85
N PRO A 163 -7.37 21.83 -4.77
CA PRO A 163 -7.15 20.43 -4.42
C PRO A 163 -5.73 20.23 -3.87
N ILE A 164 -5.59 19.32 -2.91
CA ILE A 164 -4.31 18.98 -2.29
C ILE A 164 -4.04 17.48 -2.46
N ARG A 165 -2.94 17.17 -3.15
CA ARG A 165 -2.50 15.80 -3.42
C ARG A 165 -1.16 15.49 -2.79
N ASN A 166 -0.18 16.38 -2.91
CA ASN A 166 1.19 16.11 -2.51
C ASN A 166 1.45 16.47 -1.04
N VAL A 167 2.11 15.57 -0.31
CA VAL A 167 2.38 15.73 1.12
C VAL A 167 3.79 15.31 1.49
N VAL A 168 4.38 16.02 2.45
CA VAL A 168 5.55 15.56 3.22
C VAL A 168 5.08 15.31 4.64
N LEU A 169 5.32 14.11 5.17
CA LEU A 169 4.90 13.75 6.52
C LEU A 169 6.11 13.58 7.44
N THR A 170 5.98 14.08 8.66
CA THR A 170 6.98 13.80 9.70
C THR A 170 6.76 12.42 10.31
N ILE A 171 7.86 11.71 10.58
CA ILE A 171 7.88 10.38 11.18
C ILE A 171 8.87 10.33 12.36
N PRO A 172 8.68 9.45 13.35
CA PRO A 172 9.67 9.23 14.40
C PRO A 172 10.91 8.53 13.84
N VAL A 173 12.07 8.77 14.45
CA VAL A 173 13.32 8.09 14.04
C VAL A 173 13.23 6.59 14.22
N SER A 174 12.55 6.14 15.28
CA SER A 174 12.45 4.71 15.62
C SER A 174 11.38 3.94 14.83
N PHE A 175 10.79 4.52 13.77
CA PHE A 175 9.83 3.78 12.94
C PHE A 175 10.56 2.75 12.08
N SER A 176 10.09 1.51 12.12
CA SER A 176 10.53 0.49 11.17
C SER A 176 9.96 0.78 9.79
N ARG A 177 10.59 0.23 8.74
CA ARG A 177 10.07 0.31 7.36
C ARG A 177 8.64 -0.18 7.23
N PHE A 178 8.26 -1.19 8.00
CA PHE A 178 6.88 -1.68 8.01
C PHE A 178 5.91 -0.62 8.53
N GLN A 179 6.27 0.15 9.57
CA GLN A 179 5.43 1.26 10.02
C GLN A 179 5.35 2.38 8.99
N LEU A 180 6.45 2.69 8.30
CA LEU A 180 6.47 3.70 7.22
C LEU A 180 5.46 3.37 6.13
N THR A 181 5.36 2.11 5.73
CA THR A 181 4.48 1.73 4.62
C THR A 181 3.02 1.64 5.03
N ARG A 182 2.76 1.38 6.32
CA ARG A 182 1.43 1.56 6.89
C ARG A 182 0.99 3.04 6.88
N ILE A 183 1.91 3.99 7.08
CA ILE A 183 1.63 5.43 6.92
C ILE A 183 1.33 5.77 5.45
N GLU A 184 2.16 5.29 4.52
CA GLU A 184 1.95 5.50 3.07
C GLU A 184 0.60 4.94 2.61
N ARG A 185 0.23 3.74 3.07
CA ARG A 185 -1.08 3.14 2.81
C ARG A 185 -2.21 4.02 3.34
N ALA A 186 -2.10 4.53 4.56
CA ALA A 186 -3.11 5.43 5.13
C ALA A 186 -3.23 6.74 4.31
N CYS A 187 -2.11 7.27 3.81
CA CYS A 187 -2.10 8.43 2.92
C CYS A 187 -2.78 8.11 1.57
N ALA A 188 -2.47 6.96 0.96
CA ALA A 188 -3.09 6.52 -0.28
C ALA A 188 -4.61 6.34 -0.12
N MET A 189 -5.07 5.74 0.98
CA MET A 189 -6.49 5.63 1.32
C MET A 189 -7.16 7.00 1.48
N ALA A 190 -6.40 8.00 1.94
CA ALA A 190 -6.85 9.38 2.05
C ALA A 190 -6.71 10.18 0.74
N GLY A 191 -6.27 9.56 -0.36
CA GLY A 191 -6.01 10.20 -1.65
C GLY A 191 -4.88 11.24 -1.61
N LEU A 192 -3.88 11.01 -0.77
CA LEU A 192 -2.66 11.81 -0.66
C LEU A 192 -1.46 11.05 -1.23
N HIS A 193 -0.64 11.74 -2.00
CA HIS A 193 0.62 11.26 -2.57
C HIS A 193 1.79 11.73 -1.70
N VAL A 194 2.51 10.77 -1.10
CA VAL A 194 3.65 11.05 -0.23
C VAL A 194 4.87 11.39 -1.07
N LEU A 195 5.30 12.65 -1.04
CA LEU A 195 6.56 13.07 -1.65
C LEU A 195 7.76 12.58 -0.82
N ARG A 196 7.66 12.68 0.51
CA ARG A 196 8.70 12.26 1.44
C ARG A 196 8.14 11.96 2.82
N LEU A 197 8.62 10.87 3.42
CA LEU A 197 8.54 10.67 4.87
C LEU A 197 9.83 11.17 5.49
N MET A 198 9.73 12.10 6.44
CA MET A 198 10.89 12.83 6.97
C MET A 198 10.99 12.62 8.48
N PRO A 199 12.12 12.15 9.03
CA PRO A 199 12.29 12.10 10.48
C PRO A 199 12.06 13.48 11.11
N GLU A 200 11.26 13.55 12.17
CA GLU A 200 10.88 14.81 12.83
C GLU A 200 12.10 15.72 13.15
N PRO A 201 13.20 15.25 13.76
CA PRO A 201 14.36 16.11 14.00
C PRO A 201 15.13 16.48 12.72
N THR A 202 14.97 15.73 11.62
CA THR A 202 15.53 16.12 10.31
C THR A 202 14.75 17.29 9.71
N ALA A 203 13.43 17.30 9.83
CA ALA A 203 12.61 18.44 9.41
C ALA A 203 13.01 19.73 10.17
N VAL A 204 13.26 19.61 11.48
CA VAL A 204 13.76 20.71 12.30
C VAL A 204 15.15 21.17 11.86
N ALA A 205 16.03 20.24 11.46
CA ALA A 205 17.36 20.56 10.95
C ALA A 205 17.32 21.37 9.64
N LEU A 206 16.35 21.06 8.76
CA LEU A 206 16.13 21.81 7.53
C LEU A 206 15.64 23.24 7.82
N LEU A 207 14.67 23.38 8.73
CA LEU A 207 14.20 24.70 9.18
C LEU A 207 15.34 25.53 9.80
N TYR A 208 16.16 24.90 10.63
CA TYR A 208 17.34 25.54 11.21
C TYR A 208 18.32 26.00 10.12
N ALA A 209 18.58 25.17 9.10
CA ALA A 209 19.45 25.52 7.99
C ALA A 209 18.97 26.74 7.21
N GLN A 210 17.65 26.84 6.95
CA GLN A 210 17.05 28.02 6.35
C GLN A 210 17.29 29.29 7.18
N GLN A 211 17.05 29.22 8.50
CA GLN A 211 17.27 30.37 9.38
C GLN A 211 18.74 30.81 9.41
N GLN A 212 19.68 29.85 9.42
CA GLN A 212 21.11 30.18 9.38
C GLN A 212 21.49 30.86 8.07
N GLN A 213 21.03 30.34 6.93
CA GLN A 213 21.29 30.94 5.62
C GLN A 213 20.76 32.38 5.53
N GLN A 214 19.53 32.62 5.99
CA GLN A 214 18.91 33.95 6.01
C GLN A 214 19.68 34.96 6.86
N SER A 215 20.35 34.51 7.93
CA SER A 215 21.11 35.39 8.82
C SER A 215 22.45 35.88 8.23
N VAL A 216 23.05 35.14 7.29
CA VAL A 216 24.39 35.42 6.76
C VAL A 216 24.40 35.85 5.28
N HIS A 217 23.27 35.74 4.55
CA HIS A 217 23.17 35.99 3.10
C HIS A 217 24.20 35.20 2.28
N GLU A 218 24.47 33.97 2.69
CA GLU A 218 25.44 33.09 2.04
C GLU A 218 24.76 32.19 0.98
N ASN A 219 25.50 31.88 -0.08
CA ASN A 219 25.06 30.96 -1.12
C ASN A 219 25.18 29.50 -0.65
N LEU A 220 24.49 28.58 -1.35
CA LEU A 220 24.50 27.15 -1.03
C LEU A 220 25.94 26.60 -0.89
N GLY A 221 26.25 25.96 0.24
CA GLY A 221 27.56 25.38 0.54
C GLY A 221 28.67 26.38 0.91
N SER A 222 28.36 27.67 1.01
CA SER A 222 29.25 28.68 1.61
C SER A 222 28.79 29.01 3.03
N GLY A 223 29.71 29.01 3.99
CA GLY A 223 29.41 29.37 5.38
C GLY A 223 30.22 28.61 6.42
N SER A 224 30.25 29.12 7.65
CA SER A 224 30.85 28.41 8.78
C SER A 224 29.97 27.22 9.18
N GLU A 225 30.54 26.03 9.24
CA GLU A 225 29.84 24.83 9.71
C GLU A 225 29.34 25.04 11.16
N LYS A 226 28.03 24.88 11.37
CA LYS A 226 27.41 24.85 12.69
C LYS A 226 26.93 23.45 13.01
N ILE A 227 27.38 22.92 14.14
CA ILE A 227 26.97 21.60 14.61
C ILE A 227 25.87 21.78 15.65
N ALA A 228 24.70 21.19 15.41
CA ALA A 228 23.55 21.32 16.28
C ALA A 228 23.03 19.96 16.76
N VAL A 229 22.70 19.86 18.06
CA VAL A 229 21.89 18.77 18.61
C VAL A 229 20.43 19.20 18.58
N ILE A 230 19.58 18.38 17.98
CA ILE A 230 18.14 18.56 17.96
C ILE A 230 17.54 17.48 18.85
N PHE A 231 16.94 17.91 19.96
CA PHE A 231 16.18 17.05 20.86
C PHE A 231 14.70 17.29 20.63
N ASN A 232 13.99 16.27 20.18
CA ASN A 232 12.54 16.29 20.00
C ASN A 232 11.88 15.27 20.92
N MET A 233 11.04 15.72 21.85
CA MET A 233 10.23 14.81 22.66
C MET A 233 8.75 15.22 22.61
N GLY A 234 7.98 14.42 21.89
CA GLY A 234 6.53 14.56 21.77
C GLY A 234 5.78 13.68 22.76
N ALA A 235 4.49 13.45 22.46
CA ALA A 235 3.65 12.59 23.30
C ALA A 235 4.00 11.10 23.17
N GLY A 236 4.54 10.63 22.04
CA GLY A 236 4.83 9.19 21.84
C GLY A 236 6.29 8.82 21.67
N TYR A 237 7.14 9.77 21.30
CA TYR A 237 8.48 9.50 20.80
C TYR A 237 9.47 10.57 21.28
N CYS A 238 10.72 10.14 21.48
CA CYS A 238 11.86 10.96 21.81
C CYS A 238 12.95 10.68 20.78
N ASP A 239 13.23 11.67 19.94
CA ASP A 239 14.12 11.57 18.79
C ASP A 239 15.22 12.63 18.87
N ILE A 240 16.44 12.21 18.62
CA ILE A 240 17.65 13.03 18.62
C ILE A 240 18.28 13.01 17.24
N ALA A 241 18.68 14.18 16.74
CA ALA A 241 19.58 14.28 15.60
C ALA A 241 20.81 15.12 15.96
N VAL A 242 21.97 14.72 15.45
CA VAL A 242 23.13 15.61 15.34
C VAL A 242 23.24 16.03 13.88
N SER A 243 23.22 17.34 13.63
CA SER A 243 23.30 17.91 12.28
C SER A 243 24.51 18.81 12.16
N ALA A 244 25.12 18.84 10.97
CA ALA A 244 26.05 19.88 10.57
C ALA A 244 25.43 20.70 9.45
N THR A 245 25.39 22.01 9.65
CA THR A 245 24.72 22.96 8.76
C THR A 245 25.72 23.97 8.22
N ALA A 246 25.75 24.15 6.91
CA ALA A 246 26.55 25.19 6.26
C ALA A 246 25.87 25.63 4.95
N GLY A 247 25.65 26.94 4.79
CA GLY A 247 25.07 27.53 3.57
C GLY A 247 23.87 26.77 3.02
N GLY A 248 22.76 26.67 3.76
CA GLY A 248 21.53 25.98 3.33
C GLY A 248 21.61 24.44 3.23
N VAL A 249 22.80 23.83 3.35
CA VAL A 249 22.97 22.37 3.42
C VAL A 249 22.88 21.91 4.87
N SER A 250 21.94 21.01 5.15
CA SER A 250 21.77 20.34 6.43
C SER A 250 22.15 18.86 6.28
N GLN A 251 23.32 18.48 6.81
CA GLN A 251 23.77 17.09 6.85
C GLN A 251 23.47 16.48 8.21
N ILE A 252 22.62 15.45 8.24
CA ILE A 252 22.43 14.64 9.43
C ILE A 252 23.66 13.73 9.59
N LYS A 253 24.33 13.84 10.74
CA LYS A 253 25.50 13.01 11.09
C LYS A 253 25.07 11.72 11.78
N ALA A 254 24.07 11.81 12.66
CA ALA A 254 23.49 10.66 13.33
C ALA A 254 22.05 10.94 13.77
N LEU A 255 21.29 9.85 13.89
CA LEU A 255 19.96 9.80 14.47
C LEU A 255 19.94 8.80 15.63
N SER A 256 19.11 9.05 16.63
CA SER A 256 18.78 8.11 17.69
C SER A 256 17.37 8.37 18.19
N GLY A 257 16.56 7.33 18.37
CA GLY A 257 15.16 7.49 18.73
C GLY A 257 14.67 6.40 19.67
N SER A 258 13.59 6.69 20.38
CA SER A 258 12.88 5.73 21.23
C SER A 258 11.39 6.06 21.29
N ALA A 259 10.56 5.03 21.39
CA ALA A 259 9.10 5.14 21.58
C ALA A 259 8.69 5.51 23.03
N ILE A 260 9.43 6.46 23.63
CA ILE A 260 9.10 7.08 24.93
C ILE A 260 8.63 8.51 24.69
N GLY A 261 7.64 8.97 25.44
CA GLY A 261 7.12 10.33 25.34
C GLY A 261 6.16 10.67 26.47
N GLY A 262 5.44 11.78 26.33
CA GLY A 262 4.46 12.23 27.33
C GLY A 262 3.37 11.21 27.69
N GLU A 263 3.05 10.29 26.79
CA GLU A 263 2.12 9.18 27.03
C GLU A 263 2.65 8.19 28.07
N ASP A 264 3.94 7.85 28.02
CA ASP A 264 4.57 6.94 28.98
C ASP A 264 4.65 7.62 30.36
N LEU A 265 5.00 8.92 30.37
CA LEU A 265 5.00 9.73 31.60
C LEU A 265 3.60 9.77 32.23
N LEU A 266 2.57 9.94 31.40
CA LEU A 266 1.17 9.94 31.81
C LEU A 266 0.76 8.58 32.39
N GLN A 267 1.10 7.48 31.72
CA GLN A 267 0.74 6.13 32.18
C GLN A 267 1.44 5.77 33.49
N ASN A 268 2.72 6.11 33.64
CA ASN A 268 3.44 5.91 34.89
C ASN A 268 2.79 6.67 36.04
N MET A 269 2.39 7.92 35.81
CA MET A 269 1.66 8.71 36.81
C MET A 269 0.27 8.14 37.11
N MET A 270 -0.47 7.67 36.10
CA MET A 270 -1.77 7.02 36.32
C MET A 270 -1.61 5.75 37.19
N ARG A 271 -0.59 4.93 36.92
CA ARG A 271 -0.26 3.74 37.73
C ARG A 271 0.19 4.12 39.13
N HIS A 272 0.94 5.19 39.30
CA HIS A 272 1.36 5.69 40.61
C HIS A 272 0.18 6.21 41.45
N LEU A 273 -0.76 6.92 40.81
CA LEU A 273 -1.98 7.43 41.45
C LEU A 273 -2.98 6.31 41.77
N MET A 274 -3.00 5.26 40.94
CA MET A 274 -3.89 4.11 41.11
C MET A 274 -3.17 2.79 40.76
N PRO A 275 -2.42 2.20 41.72
CA PRO A 275 -1.61 1.00 41.47
C PRO A 275 -2.37 -0.24 40.99
N ASN A 276 -3.67 -0.33 41.30
CA ASN A 276 -4.52 -1.46 40.90
C ASN A 276 -5.33 -1.18 39.62
N SER A 277 -5.02 -0.11 38.87
CA SER A 277 -5.80 0.34 37.70
C SER A 277 -5.98 -0.76 36.65
N GLU A 278 -4.93 -1.54 36.36
CA GLU A 278 -4.95 -2.60 35.35
C GLU A 278 -5.99 -3.69 35.65
N SER A 279 -6.11 -4.11 36.92
CA SER A 279 -7.14 -5.06 37.34
C SER A 279 -8.53 -4.44 37.41
N LEU A 280 -8.63 -3.15 37.74
CA LEU A 280 -9.91 -2.45 37.89
C LEU A 280 -10.56 -2.15 36.54
N PHE A 281 -9.76 -2.05 35.47
CA PHE A 281 -10.23 -1.64 34.15
C PHE A 281 -10.21 -2.75 33.10
N SER A 282 -9.92 -3.99 33.48
CA SER A 282 -9.75 -5.12 32.56
C SER A 282 -11.00 -5.48 31.75
N SER A 283 -12.20 -5.20 32.28
CA SER A 283 -13.49 -5.56 31.65
C SER A 283 -13.85 -4.72 30.42
N HIS A 284 -13.22 -3.54 30.26
CA HIS A 284 -13.56 -2.56 29.21
C HIS A 284 -15.06 -2.24 29.11
N GLY A 285 -15.80 -2.31 30.23
CA GLY A 285 -17.18 -1.85 30.29
C GLY A 285 -17.29 -0.33 30.21
N MET A 286 -18.50 0.19 29.94
CA MET A 286 -18.72 1.63 29.79
C MET A 286 -18.33 2.42 31.05
N ASN A 287 -18.56 1.87 32.24
CA ASN A 287 -18.19 2.54 33.50
C ASN A 287 -16.67 2.60 33.69
N GLU A 288 -15.97 1.54 33.31
CA GLU A 288 -14.51 1.42 33.36
C GLU A 288 -13.83 2.33 32.34
N ILE A 289 -14.35 2.37 31.10
CA ILE A 289 -13.93 3.32 30.05
C ILE A 289 -14.03 4.76 30.56
N LYS A 290 -15.17 5.12 31.14
CA LYS A 290 -15.38 6.45 31.69
C LYS A 290 -14.41 6.76 32.84
N SER A 291 -14.21 5.80 33.76
CA SER A 291 -13.28 5.95 34.89
C SER A 291 -11.83 6.14 34.42
N MET A 292 -11.39 5.33 33.44
CA MET A 292 -10.07 5.45 32.82
C MET A 292 -9.87 6.82 32.18
N ALA A 293 -10.84 7.27 31.39
CA ALA A 293 -10.78 8.56 30.72
C ALA A 293 -10.73 9.72 31.72
N LEU A 294 -11.53 9.69 32.80
CA LEU A 294 -11.49 10.72 33.86
C LEU A 294 -10.12 10.77 34.57
N LEU A 295 -9.58 9.62 34.97
CA LEU A 295 -8.26 9.54 35.59
C LEU A 295 -7.18 10.09 34.67
N ARG A 296 -7.24 9.71 33.39
CA ARG A 296 -6.29 10.15 32.36
C ARG A 296 -6.30 11.65 32.16
N VAL A 297 -7.49 12.25 31.97
CA VAL A 297 -7.64 13.70 31.79
C VAL A 297 -7.12 14.46 33.02
N ALA A 298 -7.50 14.05 34.23
CA ALA A 298 -7.05 14.68 35.46
C ALA A 298 -5.52 14.57 35.66
N THR A 299 -4.93 13.43 35.32
CA THR A 299 -3.49 13.20 35.44
C THR A 299 -2.71 14.03 34.41
N GLN A 300 -3.20 14.10 33.17
CA GLN A 300 -2.58 14.89 32.11
C GLN A 300 -2.59 16.39 32.44
N ASP A 301 -3.72 16.92 32.93
CA ASP A 301 -3.83 18.30 33.41
C ASP A 301 -2.83 18.60 34.55
N ALA A 302 -2.67 17.67 35.49
CA ALA A 302 -1.69 17.80 36.57
C ALA A 302 -0.24 17.87 36.05
N ILE A 303 0.12 17.02 35.08
CA ILE A 303 1.47 17.03 34.47
C ILE A 303 1.74 18.37 33.77
N HIS A 304 0.76 18.92 33.04
CA HIS A 304 0.91 20.23 32.42
C HIS A 304 1.13 21.33 33.49
N LYS A 305 0.33 21.35 34.55
CA LYS A 305 0.48 22.32 35.65
C LYS A 305 1.82 22.19 36.36
N LEU A 306 2.33 20.98 36.59
CA LEU A 306 3.64 20.73 37.21
C LEU A 306 4.83 21.26 36.38
N SER A 307 4.61 21.59 35.10
CA SER A 307 5.63 22.25 34.27
C SER A 307 5.87 23.70 34.69
N SER A 308 4.90 24.36 35.35
CA SER A 308 5.01 25.72 35.90
C SER A 308 4.91 25.78 37.44
N GLU A 309 4.20 24.83 38.05
CA GLU A 309 3.92 24.77 39.49
C GLU A 309 4.78 23.70 40.18
N THR A 310 5.08 23.88 41.47
CA THR A 310 5.86 22.90 42.25
C THR A 310 5.00 21.76 42.82
N SER A 311 3.70 21.95 42.93
CA SER A 311 2.75 20.94 43.41
C SER A 311 1.34 21.20 42.91
N VAL A 312 0.58 20.14 42.64
CA VAL A 312 -0.80 20.20 42.13
C VAL A 312 -1.68 19.25 42.93
N GLN A 313 -2.85 19.74 43.39
CA GLN A 313 -3.88 18.90 43.99
C GLN A 313 -4.71 18.23 42.89
N ILE A 314 -4.66 16.90 42.82
CA ILE A 314 -5.55 16.08 41.99
C ILE A 314 -6.73 15.67 42.86
N ASP A 315 -7.95 16.04 42.46
CA ASP A 315 -9.19 15.64 43.12
C ASP A 315 -10.26 15.27 42.07
N VAL A 316 -10.40 13.98 41.76
CA VAL A 316 -11.30 13.47 40.72
C VAL A 316 -12.14 12.29 41.22
N ASP A 317 -13.44 12.37 41.01
CA ASP A 317 -14.39 11.27 41.18
C ASP A 317 -14.50 10.50 39.86
N LEU A 318 -14.28 9.19 39.89
CA LEU A 318 -14.27 8.35 38.69
C LEU A 318 -15.66 7.82 38.31
N GLY A 319 -16.69 8.09 39.13
CA GLY A 319 -18.09 7.78 38.83
C GLY A 319 -18.52 6.35 39.13
N ASN A 320 -17.62 5.49 39.61
CA ASN A 320 -17.88 4.11 40.03
C ASN A 320 -17.71 3.90 41.55
N GLY A 321 -17.76 4.99 42.33
CA GLY A 321 -17.49 4.98 43.77
C GLY A 321 -16.01 5.07 44.14
N LEU A 322 -15.11 5.10 43.15
CA LEU A 322 -13.70 5.38 43.36
C LEU A 322 -13.41 6.87 43.21
N LYS A 323 -12.55 7.39 44.08
CA LYS A 323 -12.08 8.78 44.05
C LYS A 323 -10.56 8.81 44.19
N VAL A 324 -9.90 9.63 43.39
CA VAL A 324 -8.46 9.95 43.54
C VAL A 324 -8.34 11.35 44.11
N SER A 325 -7.73 11.46 45.28
CA SER A 325 -7.47 12.74 45.95
C SER A 325 -6.04 12.74 46.50
N LYS A 326 -5.12 13.45 45.84
CA LYS A 326 -3.70 13.48 46.20
C LYS A 326 -3.04 14.79 45.75
N ASN A 327 -2.22 15.37 46.63
CA ASN A 327 -1.30 16.44 46.24
C ASN A 327 -0.04 15.79 45.65
N VAL A 328 0.29 16.10 44.40
CA VAL A 328 1.47 15.59 43.71
C VAL A 328 2.48 16.71 43.56
N THR A 329 3.73 16.45 43.92
CA THR A 329 4.84 17.42 43.76
C THR A 329 5.57 17.21 42.43
N ARG A 330 6.30 18.24 41.96
CA ARG A 330 7.14 18.11 40.78
C ARG A 330 8.25 17.09 41.01
N GLU A 331 8.84 17.08 42.20
CA GLU A 331 9.88 16.12 42.59
C GLU A 331 9.35 14.69 42.53
N GLU A 332 8.12 14.45 43.00
CA GLU A 332 7.48 13.13 42.91
C GLU A 332 7.20 12.71 41.46
N PHE A 333 6.72 13.63 40.61
CA PHE A 333 6.57 13.36 39.18
C PHE A 333 7.90 13.01 38.52
N GLU A 334 8.98 13.73 38.89
CA GLU A 334 10.32 13.45 38.39
C GLU A 334 10.85 12.09 38.83
N GLU A 335 10.62 11.72 40.09
CA GLU A 335 11.03 10.42 40.66
C GLU A 335 10.31 9.25 39.99
N VAL A 336 8.99 9.36 39.79
CA VAL A 336 8.18 8.32 39.14
C VAL A 336 8.64 8.05 37.71
N ASN A 337 9.17 9.07 37.02
CA ASN A 337 9.57 8.99 35.62
C ASN A 337 11.09 9.05 35.41
N GLN A 338 11.86 8.75 36.45
CA GLN A 338 13.32 8.88 36.43
C GLN A 338 13.94 8.00 35.34
N GLN A 339 13.41 6.81 35.09
CA GLN A 339 13.91 5.88 34.07
C GLN A 339 13.75 6.44 32.64
N GLU A 340 12.62 7.08 32.35
CA GLU A 340 12.37 7.72 31.05
C GLU A 340 13.32 8.90 30.83
N PHE A 341 13.56 9.72 31.86
CA PHE A 341 14.53 10.82 31.76
C PHE A 341 15.97 10.33 31.59
N GLU A 342 16.38 9.27 32.28
CA GLU A 342 17.70 8.66 32.08
C GLU A 342 17.88 8.13 30.66
N LYS A 343 16.83 7.52 30.10
CA LYS A 343 16.80 7.05 28.71
C LYS A 343 16.92 8.22 27.72
N CYS A 344 16.29 9.36 27.98
CA CYS A 344 16.49 10.57 27.15
C CYS A 344 17.96 11.02 27.14
N GLY A 345 18.64 11.00 28.30
CA GLY A 345 20.05 11.39 28.40
C GLY A 345 21.00 10.43 27.67
N SER A 346 20.71 9.13 27.74
CA SER A 346 21.50 8.11 27.03
C SER A 346 21.35 8.23 25.51
N LEU A 347 20.16 8.57 25.00
CA LEU A 347 19.94 8.81 23.57
C LEU A 347 20.77 9.98 23.03
N ILE A 348 20.89 11.08 23.78
CA ILE A 348 21.74 12.22 23.40
C ILE A 348 23.20 11.78 23.32
N THR A 349 23.67 11.09 24.36
CA THR A 349 25.06 10.60 24.45
C THR A 349 25.38 9.65 23.31
N GLN A 350 24.48 8.72 23.00
CA GLN A 350 24.62 7.78 21.89
C GLN A 350 24.66 8.51 20.54
N CYS A 351 23.78 9.49 20.33
CA CYS A 351 23.71 10.21 19.06
C CYS A 351 24.98 11.03 18.80
N LEU A 352 25.55 11.67 19.83
CA LEU A 352 26.84 12.37 19.74
C LEU A 352 27.99 11.42 19.43
N HIS A 353 28.04 10.28 20.13
CA HIS A 353 29.04 9.25 19.89
C HIS A 353 28.99 8.74 18.44
N ASP A 354 27.80 8.42 17.94
CA ASP A 354 27.60 7.93 16.57
C ASP A 354 27.95 8.99 15.52
N ALA A 355 27.64 10.26 15.81
CA ALA A 355 28.03 11.38 14.96
C ALA A 355 29.55 11.65 14.99
N LYS A 356 30.27 11.06 15.95
CA LYS A 356 31.68 11.34 16.25
C LYS A 356 31.93 12.82 16.50
N VAL A 357 31.02 13.42 17.27
CA VAL A 357 31.04 14.83 17.64
C VAL A 357 31.28 14.94 19.14
N GLU A 358 32.33 15.65 19.51
CA GLU A 358 32.59 15.99 20.90
C GLU A 358 31.66 17.11 21.36
N ILE A 359 31.31 17.14 22.65
CA ILE A 359 30.35 18.12 23.20
C ILE A 359 30.87 19.55 22.99
N GLU A 360 32.18 19.73 23.04
CA GLU A 360 32.85 21.01 22.90
C GLU A 360 32.73 21.61 21.49
N ASP A 361 32.49 20.77 20.47
CA ASP A 361 32.29 21.19 19.07
C ASP A 361 30.85 21.61 18.78
N LEU A 362 29.91 21.35 19.70
CA LEU A 362 28.52 21.76 19.54
C LEU A 362 28.41 23.27 19.46
N THR A 363 27.73 23.76 18.44
CA THR A 363 27.37 25.18 18.30
C THR A 363 26.07 25.44 19.05
N ASP A 364 25.01 24.73 18.66
CA ASP A 364 23.63 24.98 19.12
C ASP A 364 22.96 23.71 19.67
N VAL A 365 21.99 23.91 20.57
CA VAL A 365 21.11 22.85 21.06
C VAL A 365 19.67 23.31 20.91
N ILE A 366 18.92 22.59 20.09
CA ILE A 366 17.55 22.91 19.69
C ILE A 366 16.61 21.95 20.40
N LEU A 367 15.65 22.49 21.14
CA LEU A 367 14.71 21.71 21.95
C LEU A 367 13.29 21.89 21.43
N VAL A 368 12.68 20.81 20.93
CA VAL A 368 11.34 20.81 20.31
C VAL A 368 10.44 19.70 20.89
N GLY A 369 9.16 19.73 20.55
CA GLY A 369 8.14 18.79 21.02
C GLY A 369 7.50 19.22 22.34
N GLY A 370 6.28 18.72 22.61
CA GLY A 370 5.49 19.15 23.77
C GLY A 370 6.13 18.87 25.14
N CYS A 371 6.95 17.82 25.26
CA CYS A 371 7.64 17.51 26.52
C CYS A 371 8.82 18.46 26.80
N SER A 372 9.21 19.33 25.86
CA SER A 372 10.24 20.37 26.07
C SER A 372 9.88 21.41 27.13
N TYR A 373 8.59 21.51 27.49
CA TYR A 373 8.11 22.39 28.56
C TYR A 373 8.36 21.82 29.96
N ILE A 374 8.64 20.51 30.08
CA ILE A 374 8.94 19.88 31.35
C ILE A 374 10.32 20.36 31.84
N PRO A 375 10.43 21.00 33.02
CA PRO A 375 11.69 21.55 33.52
C PRO A 375 12.82 20.51 33.60
N LYS A 376 12.49 19.28 34.01
CA LYS A 376 13.43 18.16 34.08
C LYS A 376 14.07 17.82 32.73
N VAL A 377 13.26 17.74 31.66
CA VAL A 377 13.74 17.46 30.29
C VAL A 377 14.68 18.57 29.84
N ARG A 378 14.29 19.84 30.04
CA ARG A 378 15.13 21.00 29.68
C ARG A 378 16.47 20.99 30.41
N ASN A 379 16.46 20.72 31.72
CA ASN A 379 17.67 20.66 32.53
C ASN A 379 18.57 19.50 32.14
N LEU A 380 17.99 18.33 31.86
CA LEU A 380 18.70 17.15 31.37
C LEU A 380 19.42 17.43 30.05
N VAL A 381 18.74 18.04 29.08
CA VAL A 381 19.33 18.37 27.77
C VAL A 381 20.50 19.35 27.93
N LYS A 382 20.30 20.41 28.74
CA LYS A 382 21.35 21.38 29.05
C LYS A 382 22.57 20.74 29.72
N SER A 383 22.34 19.90 30.73
CA SER A 383 23.43 19.26 31.47
C SER A 383 24.18 18.24 30.60
N THR A 384 23.47 17.45 29.81
CA THR A 384 24.06 16.41 28.94
C THR A 384 24.88 17.05 27.82
N CYS A 385 24.38 18.11 27.19
CA CYS A 385 25.11 18.86 26.15
C CYS A 385 26.11 19.88 26.70
N LYS A 386 26.25 20.02 28.03
CA LYS A 386 27.06 21.07 28.70
C LYS A 386 26.83 22.49 28.16
N LYS A 387 25.59 22.81 27.78
CA LYS A 387 25.21 24.14 27.23
C LYS A 387 24.30 24.87 28.22
N VAL A 388 24.62 26.14 28.47
CA VAL A 388 23.84 26.99 29.37
C VAL A 388 22.57 27.50 28.69
N GLU A 389 22.70 27.87 27.42
CA GLU A 389 21.63 28.44 26.59
C GLU A 389 21.19 27.42 25.53
N LEU A 390 19.89 27.45 25.24
CA LEU A 390 19.28 26.68 24.15
C LEU A 390 19.00 27.66 23.00
N TYR A 391 18.94 27.14 21.78
CA TYR A 391 18.59 27.94 20.62
C TYR A 391 17.10 28.33 20.67
N GLU A 392 16.80 29.63 20.74
CA GLU A 392 15.43 30.16 20.89
C GLU A 392 14.77 30.59 19.57
N GLY A 393 15.48 30.50 18.44
CA GLY A 393 14.99 30.95 17.13
C GLY A 393 13.90 30.07 16.50
N ILE A 394 13.54 28.95 17.13
CA ILE A 394 12.57 27.97 16.61
C ILE A 394 11.43 27.77 17.61
N ASN A 395 10.18 27.78 17.11
CA ASN A 395 9.02 27.43 17.92
C ASN A 395 8.96 25.91 18.17
N PRO A 396 9.03 25.45 19.43
CA PRO A 396 9.08 24.02 19.75
C PRO A 396 7.92 23.16 19.23
N LEU A 397 6.74 23.76 19.00
CA LEU A 397 5.53 23.04 18.56
C LEU A 397 5.28 23.13 17.05
N GLU A 398 5.89 24.10 16.36
CA GLU A 398 5.66 24.34 14.92
C GLU A 398 6.86 23.90 14.06
N ALA A 399 8.01 23.60 14.68
CA ALA A 399 9.27 23.35 13.99
C ALA A 399 9.21 22.19 12.99
N ALA A 400 8.71 21.03 13.42
CA ALA A 400 8.70 19.82 12.61
C ALA A 400 7.78 19.96 11.40
N VAL A 401 6.54 20.46 11.59
CA VAL A 401 5.61 20.71 10.49
C VAL A 401 6.13 21.78 9.54
N SER A 402 6.84 22.79 10.05
CA SER A 402 7.39 23.85 9.21
C SER A 402 8.53 23.34 8.34
N GLY A 403 9.42 22.52 8.91
CA GLY A 403 10.45 21.82 8.15
C GLY A 403 9.88 20.90 7.06
N ALA A 404 8.80 20.17 7.37
CA ALA A 404 8.11 19.33 6.39
C ALA A 404 7.50 20.16 5.24
N ALA A 405 6.94 21.33 5.53
CA ALA A 405 6.40 22.22 4.50
C ALA A 405 7.51 22.83 3.62
N LEU A 406 8.68 23.16 4.19
CA LEU A 406 9.86 23.58 3.43
C LEU A 406 10.35 22.48 2.50
N GLU A 407 10.48 21.26 3.02
CA GLU A 407 10.87 20.10 2.22
C GLU A 407 9.90 19.85 1.07
N GLY A 408 8.58 20.02 1.31
CA GLY A 408 7.57 19.96 0.27
C GLY A 408 7.77 21.03 -0.81
N ALA A 409 8.06 22.27 -0.41
CA ALA A 409 8.32 23.37 -1.35
C ALA A 409 9.57 23.14 -2.21
N VAL A 410 10.66 22.67 -1.59
CA VAL A 410 11.91 22.30 -2.26
C VAL A 410 11.67 21.15 -3.24
N THR A 411 11.01 20.08 -2.80
CA THR A 411 10.73 18.89 -3.63
C THR A 411 9.77 19.19 -4.79
N SER A 412 8.84 20.12 -4.61
CA SER A 412 7.94 20.59 -5.66
C SER A 412 8.62 21.50 -6.70
N GLY A 413 9.91 21.86 -6.51
CA GLY A 413 10.65 22.72 -7.43
C GLY A 413 10.06 24.13 -7.54
N ILE A 414 9.55 24.67 -6.43
CA ILE A 414 8.99 26.02 -6.40
C ILE A 414 10.12 27.02 -6.68
N ASN A 415 9.96 27.82 -7.74
CA ASN A 415 10.87 28.93 -8.01
C ASN A 415 10.74 29.99 -6.91
N ASP A 416 11.76 30.12 -6.07
CA ASP A 416 11.89 31.20 -5.10
C ASP A 416 12.99 32.18 -5.53
N PRO A 417 12.63 33.35 -6.08
CA PRO A 417 13.60 34.37 -6.51
C PRO A 417 14.47 34.92 -5.38
N PHE A 418 14.08 34.71 -4.12
CA PHE A 418 14.79 35.20 -2.94
C PHE A 418 15.78 34.18 -2.36
N GLY A 419 15.84 32.96 -2.91
CA GLY A 419 16.79 31.93 -2.49
C GLY A 419 16.54 31.30 -1.11
N ASN A 420 15.36 31.50 -0.50
CA ASN A 420 15.03 30.88 0.79
C ASN A 420 14.78 29.38 0.68
N LEU A 421 14.59 28.86 -0.54
CA LEU A 421 14.45 27.44 -0.83
C LEU A 421 15.72 26.80 -1.40
N ASP A 422 16.86 27.51 -1.40
CA ASP A 422 18.17 26.93 -1.74
C ASP A 422 18.68 26.07 -0.58
N LEU A 423 17.97 24.98 -0.32
CA LEU A 423 18.18 24.09 0.82
C LEU A 423 18.41 22.66 0.36
N LEU A 424 19.27 21.93 1.08
CA LEU A 424 19.53 20.51 0.83
C LEU A 424 19.62 19.74 2.13
N THR A 425 18.84 18.66 2.25
CA THR A 425 18.91 17.73 3.38
C THR A 425 19.63 16.44 2.97
N ILE A 426 20.77 16.15 3.61
CA ILE A 426 21.47 14.87 3.49
C ILE A 426 21.10 13.99 4.69
N GLN A 427 20.42 12.88 4.43
CA GLN A 427 19.92 11.96 5.47
C GLN A 427 20.85 10.78 5.71
N VAL A 428 20.56 10.04 6.79
CA VAL A 428 21.23 8.80 7.16
C VAL A 428 20.20 7.71 7.50
N THR A 429 20.59 6.43 7.40
CA THR A 429 19.74 5.31 7.81
C THR A 429 19.47 5.32 9.33
N PRO A 430 18.22 5.26 9.80
CA PRO A 430 17.95 5.26 11.24
C PRO A 430 18.28 3.93 11.94
N LEU A 431 18.19 2.82 11.21
CA LEU A 431 18.47 1.46 11.68
C LEU A 431 19.40 0.74 10.69
N GLY A 432 20.15 -0.24 11.20
CA GLY A 432 20.96 -1.14 10.40
C GLY A 432 20.10 -2.07 9.56
N ILE A 433 20.55 -2.35 8.33
CA ILE A 433 19.91 -3.28 7.39
C ILE A 433 20.90 -4.38 7.09
N GLY A 434 20.45 -5.63 7.25
CA GLY A 434 21.34 -6.78 7.19
C GLY A 434 20.62 -8.08 6.93
N ILE A 435 21.34 -9.18 7.06
CA ILE A 435 20.80 -10.52 6.84
C ILE A 435 21.06 -11.44 8.03
N ARG A 436 20.33 -12.56 8.06
CA ARG A 436 20.66 -13.69 8.94
C ARG A 436 21.90 -14.42 8.42
N ALA A 437 22.94 -14.53 9.25
CA ALA A 437 24.13 -15.31 8.96
C ALA A 437 24.74 -15.93 10.23
N ASN A 438 25.74 -16.81 10.07
CA ASN A 438 26.45 -17.46 11.18
C ASN A 438 25.50 -18.13 12.20
N GLY A 439 24.48 -18.84 11.71
CA GLY A 439 23.38 -19.36 12.50
C GLY A 439 22.24 -18.34 12.57
N ASN A 440 21.98 -17.80 13.76
CA ASN A 440 20.86 -16.89 14.02
C ASN A 440 21.31 -15.45 14.30
N ASN A 441 22.53 -15.09 13.90
CA ASN A 441 23.06 -13.76 14.14
C ASN A 441 22.61 -12.80 13.03
N PHE A 442 22.31 -11.58 13.42
CA PHE A 442 22.12 -10.48 12.49
C PHE A 442 23.49 -9.94 12.05
N VAL A 443 23.70 -9.84 10.75
CA VAL A 443 24.92 -9.25 10.17
C VAL A 443 24.52 -8.02 9.36
N PRO A 444 24.82 -6.80 9.85
CA PRO A 444 24.50 -5.57 9.14
C PRO A 444 25.36 -5.43 7.87
N ILE A 445 24.72 -5.12 6.75
CA ILE A 445 25.37 -4.79 5.47
C ILE A 445 25.40 -3.27 5.27
N ILE A 446 24.29 -2.60 5.59
CA ILE A 446 24.21 -1.15 5.71
C ILE A 446 24.03 -0.84 7.21
N PRO A 447 25.09 -0.42 7.93
CA PRO A 447 24.96 -0.03 9.33
C PRO A 447 24.02 1.17 9.52
N ARG A 448 23.48 1.35 10.72
CA ARG A 448 22.79 2.59 11.11
C ARG A 448 23.68 3.81 10.90
N ASN A 449 23.06 4.96 10.72
CA ASN A 449 23.69 6.24 10.45
C ASN A 449 24.56 6.26 9.17
N THR A 450 24.30 5.36 8.21
CA THR A 450 24.94 5.40 6.89
C THR A 450 24.28 6.51 6.07
N THR A 451 25.06 7.45 5.55
CA THR A 451 24.57 8.51 4.64
C THR A 451 23.85 7.93 3.43
N MET A 452 22.69 8.49 3.09
CA MET A 452 21.85 8.04 1.99
C MET A 452 21.91 9.02 0.81
N PRO A 453 21.90 8.55 -0.45
CA PRO A 453 21.80 7.14 -0.88
C PRO A 453 23.08 6.33 -0.59
N ALA A 454 22.94 5.01 -0.42
CA ALA A 454 24.06 4.11 -0.15
C ALA A 454 23.90 2.74 -0.83
N ARG A 455 25.01 2.21 -1.33
CA ARG A 455 25.11 0.84 -1.83
C ARG A 455 26.25 0.11 -1.14
N LYS A 456 25.98 -1.07 -0.59
CA LYS A 456 26.96 -1.90 0.13
C LYS A 456 26.83 -3.36 -0.27
N ASP A 457 27.98 -3.97 -0.49
CA ASP A 457 28.12 -5.39 -0.83
C ASP A 457 28.76 -6.14 0.33
N LEU A 458 28.27 -7.35 0.61
CA LEU A 458 28.92 -8.28 1.52
C LEU A 458 28.87 -9.71 0.94
N VAL A 459 30.02 -10.38 0.96
CA VAL A 459 30.18 -11.72 0.40
C VAL A 459 30.02 -12.79 1.48
N PHE A 460 29.17 -13.78 1.19
CA PHE A 460 28.91 -14.96 2.00
C PHE A 460 29.31 -16.23 1.23
N THR A 461 29.21 -17.40 1.87
CA THR A 461 29.53 -18.67 1.22
C THR A 461 28.64 -19.82 1.72
N THR A 462 28.70 -20.97 1.04
CA THR A 462 27.95 -22.17 1.41
C THR A 462 28.52 -22.82 2.66
N VAL A 463 27.64 -23.40 3.48
CA VAL A 463 28.02 -24.04 4.75
C VAL A 463 28.07 -25.58 4.64
N ARG A 464 27.58 -26.14 3.53
CA ARG A 464 27.57 -27.58 3.24
C ARG A 464 28.15 -27.87 1.86
N ASP A 465 28.79 -29.03 1.73
CA ASP A 465 29.29 -29.52 0.44
C ASP A 465 28.10 -29.75 -0.51
N ASN A 466 28.26 -29.33 -1.77
CA ASN A 466 27.27 -29.47 -2.83
C ASN A 466 25.90 -28.82 -2.51
N GLN A 467 25.88 -27.78 -1.66
CA GLN A 467 24.69 -26.99 -1.39
C GLN A 467 24.18 -26.34 -2.67
N SER A 468 22.97 -26.71 -3.10
CA SER A 468 22.35 -26.25 -4.37
C SER A 468 21.48 -25.01 -4.23
N GLU A 469 21.24 -24.54 -3.01
CA GLU A 469 20.34 -23.44 -2.70
C GLU A 469 20.78 -22.65 -1.47
N ALA A 470 20.41 -21.36 -1.41
CA ALA A 470 20.64 -20.48 -0.27
C ALA A 470 19.41 -19.61 0.01
N LEU A 471 19.01 -19.52 1.27
CA LEU A 471 17.91 -18.66 1.73
C LEU A 471 18.48 -17.38 2.32
N ILE A 472 18.15 -16.24 1.71
CA ILE A 472 18.51 -14.91 2.18
C ILE A 472 17.31 -14.34 2.92
N ILE A 473 17.51 -13.99 4.20
CA ILE A 473 16.47 -13.39 5.04
C ILE A 473 16.99 -12.04 5.50
N VAL A 474 16.23 -10.99 5.20
CA VAL A 474 16.64 -9.59 5.36
C VAL A 474 15.92 -9.00 6.57
N TYR A 475 16.69 -8.31 7.42
CA TYR A 475 16.22 -7.71 8.67
C TYR A 475 16.64 -6.25 8.76
N GLU A 476 15.91 -5.49 9.57
CA GLU A 476 16.22 -4.13 10.00
C GLU A 476 16.23 -4.04 11.52
N GLY A 477 17.29 -3.45 12.09
CA GLY A 477 17.44 -3.21 13.52
C GLY A 477 18.88 -3.27 14.02
N GLU A 478 19.03 -3.29 15.35
CA GLU A 478 20.32 -3.22 16.06
C GLU A 478 20.60 -4.43 16.96
N GLY A 479 19.67 -5.39 17.04
CA GLY A 479 19.84 -6.59 17.84
C GLY A 479 20.96 -7.48 17.29
N GLU A 480 21.67 -8.18 18.17
CA GLU A 480 22.72 -9.12 17.75
C GLU A 480 22.11 -10.36 17.08
N LYS A 481 20.87 -10.69 17.48
CA LYS A 481 20.11 -11.83 16.97
C LYS A 481 18.97 -11.38 16.08
N VAL A 482 18.61 -12.20 15.10
CA VAL A 482 17.59 -11.80 14.12
C VAL A 482 16.16 -11.72 14.70
N GLU A 483 15.88 -12.42 15.79
CA GLU A 483 14.62 -12.37 16.54
C GLU A 483 14.41 -11.05 17.31
N GLU A 484 15.49 -10.29 17.52
CA GLU A 484 15.46 -8.96 18.14
C GLU A 484 15.25 -7.85 17.10
N ASN A 485 15.19 -8.21 15.81
CA ASN A 485 15.14 -7.29 14.68
C ASN A 485 13.87 -7.48 13.85
N HIS A 486 13.52 -6.47 13.05
CA HIS A 486 12.36 -6.50 12.19
C HIS A 486 12.64 -7.25 10.90
N LEU A 487 11.90 -8.33 10.64
CA LEU A 487 11.96 -9.03 9.36
C LEU A 487 11.39 -8.14 8.26
N LEU A 488 12.19 -7.87 7.23
CA LEU A 488 11.75 -7.14 6.03
C LEU A 488 11.28 -8.07 4.92
N GLY A 489 11.86 -9.26 4.82
CA GLY A 489 11.47 -10.25 3.82
C GLY A 489 12.55 -11.30 3.61
N TYR A 490 12.31 -12.22 2.68
CA TYR A 490 13.23 -13.29 2.35
C TYR A 490 13.11 -13.69 0.89
N PHE A 491 14.15 -14.32 0.37
CA PHE A 491 14.13 -14.91 -0.96
C PHE A 491 15.14 -16.04 -1.05
N LYS A 492 14.89 -16.98 -1.97
CA LYS A 492 15.67 -18.19 -2.13
C LYS A 492 16.39 -18.20 -3.47
N ILE A 493 17.69 -18.45 -3.42
CA ILE A 493 18.55 -18.67 -4.58
C ILE A 493 18.63 -20.18 -4.81
N THR A 494 18.39 -20.61 -6.05
CA THR A 494 18.46 -22.02 -6.45
C THR A 494 19.43 -22.21 -7.60
N GLY A 495 19.98 -23.42 -7.75
CA GLY A 495 20.91 -23.74 -8.83
C GLY A 495 22.37 -23.39 -8.54
N ILE A 496 22.77 -23.31 -7.26
CA ILE A 496 24.18 -23.12 -6.89
C ILE A 496 24.98 -24.34 -7.40
N PRO A 497 26.06 -24.13 -8.20
CA PRO A 497 26.85 -25.24 -8.73
C PRO A 497 27.40 -26.14 -7.61
N PRO A 498 27.35 -27.48 -7.77
CA PRO A 498 27.94 -28.40 -6.81
C PRO A 498 29.43 -28.11 -6.61
N SER A 499 29.83 -27.81 -5.37
CA SER A 499 31.20 -27.49 -4.99
C SER A 499 31.41 -27.74 -3.50
N PRO A 500 32.67 -27.90 -3.03
CA PRO A 500 32.94 -27.98 -1.59
C PRO A 500 32.39 -26.76 -0.83
N LYS A 501 32.02 -26.94 0.43
CA LYS A 501 31.61 -25.83 1.30
C LYS A 501 32.68 -24.73 1.32
N GLY A 502 32.27 -23.48 1.39
CA GLY A 502 33.19 -22.35 1.39
C GLY A 502 33.73 -21.92 0.02
N VAL A 503 33.37 -22.63 -1.06
CA VAL A 503 33.87 -22.34 -2.42
C VAL A 503 32.99 -21.35 -3.19
N PRO A 504 31.65 -21.49 -3.25
CA PRO A 504 30.80 -20.50 -3.92
C PRO A 504 30.81 -19.17 -3.14
N GLU A 505 31.00 -18.07 -3.84
CA GLU A 505 30.89 -16.71 -3.29
C GLU A 505 29.50 -16.16 -3.57
N ILE A 506 28.71 -15.93 -2.53
CA ILE A 506 27.36 -15.38 -2.61
C ILE A 506 27.47 -13.89 -2.29
N ASN A 507 27.46 -13.02 -3.30
CA ASN A 507 27.52 -11.57 -3.10
C ASN A 507 26.12 -11.01 -2.85
N VAL A 508 25.88 -10.48 -1.65
CA VAL A 508 24.64 -9.79 -1.28
C VAL A 508 24.89 -8.29 -1.29
N CYS A 509 24.22 -7.59 -2.20
CA CYS A 509 24.27 -6.15 -2.35
C CYS A 509 22.97 -5.54 -1.86
N MET A 510 23.06 -4.57 -0.95
CA MET A 510 21.94 -3.75 -0.52
C MET A 510 22.13 -2.33 -1.05
N ASP A 511 21.11 -1.82 -1.75
CA ASP A 511 21.09 -0.50 -2.36
C ASP A 511 19.88 0.26 -1.81
N ILE A 512 20.13 1.38 -1.13
CA ILE A 512 19.12 2.26 -0.55
C ILE A 512 19.23 3.65 -1.16
N ASP A 513 18.13 4.15 -1.72
CA ASP A 513 18.11 5.48 -2.35
C ASP A 513 17.73 6.61 -1.39
N ALA A 514 17.73 7.85 -1.88
CA ALA A 514 17.42 9.05 -1.08
C ALA A 514 15.96 9.10 -0.58
N SER A 515 15.08 8.32 -1.21
CA SER A 515 13.68 8.13 -0.80
C SER A 515 13.52 6.96 0.18
N SER A 516 14.62 6.37 0.64
CA SER A 516 14.64 5.21 1.51
C SER A 516 14.11 3.93 0.89
N VAL A 517 14.04 3.77 -0.44
CA VAL A 517 13.65 2.49 -1.04
C VAL A 517 14.83 1.52 -1.02
N LEU A 518 14.62 0.31 -0.48
CA LEU A 518 15.63 -0.75 -0.37
C LEU A 518 15.50 -1.75 -1.54
N ARG A 519 16.60 -1.97 -2.25
CA ARG A 519 16.77 -3.04 -3.25
C ARG A 519 17.83 -4.02 -2.75
N VAL A 520 17.53 -5.30 -2.85
CA VAL A 520 18.48 -6.36 -2.50
C VAL A 520 18.82 -7.14 -3.77
N LEU A 521 20.10 -7.15 -4.10
CA LEU A 521 20.67 -7.76 -5.30
C LEU A 521 21.55 -8.93 -4.84
N VAL A 522 21.34 -10.13 -5.35
CA VAL A 522 22.20 -11.27 -5.00
C VAL A 522 22.67 -12.04 -6.22
N GLY A 523 23.97 -12.33 -6.26
CA GLY A 523 24.59 -13.14 -7.31
C GLY A 523 25.53 -14.19 -6.71
N VAL A 524 25.74 -15.29 -7.45
CA VAL A 524 26.68 -16.34 -7.05
C VAL A 524 27.86 -16.39 -8.02
N ILE A 525 29.05 -16.20 -7.49
CA ILE A 525 30.32 -16.17 -8.21
C ILE A 525 31.10 -17.44 -7.85
N MET A 526 31.73 -18.06 -8.84
CA MET A 526 32.59 -19.23 -8.66
C MET A 526 34.06 -18.82 -8.80
N PRO A 527 34.98 -19.37 -7.99
CA PRO A 527 36.40 -19.07 -8.11
C PRO A 527 36.91 -19.31 -9.53
N GLY A 528 37.58 -18.31 -10.11
CA GLY A 528 38.11 -18.35 -11.48
C GLY A 528 37.11 -17.92 -12.57
N ASN A 529 35.87 -17.58 -12.23
CA ASN A 529 34.91 -16.96 -13.14
C ASN A 529 34.53 -15.55 -12.65
N PRO A 530 34.89 -14.47 -13.37
CA PRO A 530 34.55 -13.10 -12.98
C PRO A 530 33.07 -12.78 -13.19
N HIS A 531 32.33 -13.62 -13.93
CA HIS A 531 30.91 -13.44 -14.16
C HIS A 531 30.08 -14.32 -13.22
N PRO A 532 28.97 -13.80 -12.67
CA PRO A 532 28.11 -14.58 -11.79
C PRO A 532 27.48 -15.74 -12.55
N VAL A 533 27.56 -16.94 -11.97
CA VAL A 533 27.02 -18.19 -12.55
C VAL A 533 25.50 -18.27 -12.34
N ILE A 534 25.01 -17.61 -11.29
CA ILE A 534 23.58 -17.31 -11.12
C ILE A 534 23.41 -15.80 -11.37
N PRO A 535 22.57 -15.38 -12.34
CA PRO A 535 22.32 -13.98 -12.61
C PRO A 535 21.92 -13.22 -11.35
N VAL A 536 22.27 -11.93 -11.29
CA VAL A 536 21.90 -11.08 -10.16
C VAL A 536 20.37 -11.02 -10.08
N MET A 537 19.83 -11.52 -8.97
CA MET A 537 18.41 -11.40 -8.68
C MET A 537 18.18 -10.10 -7.95
N GLU A 538 17.44 -9.18 -8.58
CA GLU A 538 16.95 -7.96 -7.93
C GLU A 538 15.61 -8.27 -7.26
N VAL A 539 15.57 -8.11 -5.95
CA VAL A 539 14.34 -8.13 -5.18
C VAL A 539 14.14 -6.74 -4.61
N ARG A 540 13.09 -6.07 -5.09
CA ARG A 540 12.46 -5.00 -4.31
C ARG A 540 11.70 -5.71 -3.22
N LEU A 541 12.20 -5.62 -1.99
CA LEU A 541 11.48 -6.21 -0.87
C LEU A 541 10.13 -5.49 -0.80
N PRO A 542 9.01 -6.17 -1.05
CA PRO A 542 7.72 -5.57 -0.79
C PRO A 542 7.74 -5.20 0.68
N THR A 543 7.30 -4.00 0.98
CA THR A 543 7.10 -3.55 2.35
C THR A 543 5.85 -4.23 2.88
N VAL A 544 5.96 -5.56 3.08
CA VAL A 544 4.93 -6.54 3.45
C VAL A 544 3.53 -5.97 3.39
N ASP A 545 2.99 -5.93 2.16
CA ASP A 545 1.57 -5.71 1.95
C ASP A 545 1.00 -6.71 0.96
N ASP A 546 1.22 -7.98 1.28
CA ASP A 546 0.35 -9.07 0.87
C ASP A 546 -0.21 -9.65 2.17
N GLY A 547 -1.48 -10.09 2.19
CA GLY A 547 -2.08 -10.71 3.37
C GLY A 547 -1.13 -11.72 4.05
N HIS A 548 -1.24 -11.84 5.37
CA HIS A 548 -0.48 -12.78 6.22
C HIS A 548 0.86 -12.29 6.82
N GLY A 549 0.77 -11.36 7.78
CA GLY A 549 1.75 -11.31 8.90
C GLY A 549 1.78 -12.62 9.73
N TRP A 550 0.81 -13.52 9.54
CA TRP A 550 0.80 -14.83 10.20
C TRP A 550 1.75 -15.83 9.58
N CYS A 551 2.25 -15.66 8.34
CA CYS A 551 3.18 -16.64 7.80
C CYS A 551 4.59 -16.48 8.37
N ALA A 552 5.14 -15.27 8.50
CA ALA A 552 6.52 -15.15 8.98
C ALA A 552 6.70 -15.48 10.47
N GLU A 553 5.81 -15.00 11.34
CA GLU A 553 5.88 -15.23 12.78
C GLU A 553 5.30 -16.60 13.18
N ALA A 554 4.30 -17.14 12.47
CA ALA A 554 3.93 -18.54 12.65
C ALA A 554 4.92 -19.50 11.97
N LEU A 555 5.69 -19.10 10.94
CA LEU A 555 6.83 -19.90 10.47
C LEU A 555 7.98 -19.85 11.49
N ASN A 556 8.23 -18.72 12.13
CA ASN A 556 9.25 -18.61 13.18
C ASN A 556 8.82 -19.31 14.49
N SER A 557 7.52 -19.32 14.80
CA SER A 557 6.92 -19.95 15.99
C SER A 557 6.59 -21.43 15.77
N ALA A 558 6.32 -21.86 14.53
CA ALA A 558 6.16 -23.28 14.15
C ALA A 558 7.47 -23.97 13.75
N TYR A 559 8.51 -23.24 13.36
CA TYR A 559 9.80 -23.79 12.90
C TYR A 559 11.03 -23.18 13.59
N GLY A 560 10.84 -22.46 14.69
CA GLY A 560 11.92 -22.03 15.58
C GLY A 560 12.61 -23.23 16.23
N SER A 561 13.93 -23.30 16.05
CA SER A 561 14.92 -24.28 16.58
C SER A 561 15.13 -25.63 15.87
N THR A 562 14.40 -25.98 14.80
CA THR A 562 14.53 -27.31 14.14
C THR A 562 14.52 -27.28 12.60
N LEU A 563 15.55 -26.66 11.99
CA LEU A 563 15.92 -27.00 10.61
C LEU A 563 17.36 -27.54 10.56
N ASP A 564 17.56 -28.69 11.20
CA ASP A 564 18.45 -29.74 10.69
C ASP A 564 17.58 -30.99 10.49
N LEU A 565 17.53 -31.49 9.26
CA LEU A 565 16.65 -32.58 8.86
C LEU A 565 17.24 -33.91 9.34
N GLU A 566 16.97 -34.32 10.58
CA GLU A 566 17.03 -35.75 10.93
C GLU A 566 16.17 -36.12 12.16
N THR A 567 15.05 -36.81 11.86
CA THR A 567 14.24 -37.73 12.70
C THR A 567 13.67 -37.25 14.07
N VAL A 568 12.34 -37.34 14.23
CA VAL A 568 11.63 -38.26 15.17
C VAL A 568 10.09 -38.02 15.13
N GLN A 569 9.37 -39.15 15.29
CA GLN A 569 7.93 -39.40 15.19
C GLN A 569 7.00 -38.70 16.23
N PRO A 570 5.67 -38.69 15.99
CA PRO A 570 4.73 -37.80 16.66
C PRO A 570 4.20 -38.34 18.00
N LYS A 571 4.15 -37.49 19.03
CA LYS A 571 3.24 -37.70 20.17
C LYS A 571 2.28 -36.53 20.35
N LYS A 572 1.00 -36.93 20.38
CA LYS A 572 -0.24 -36.18 20.58
C LYS A 572 -0.18 -35.17 21.73
N ILE A 573 -0.69 -33.96 21.46
CA ILE A 573 -1.31 -33.11 22.49
C ILE A 573 -2.69 -32.68 21.96
N LYS A 574 -3.74 -33.07 22.70
CA LYS A 574 -5.13 -32.66 22.53
C LYS A 574 -5.35 -31.41 23.37
N ILE A 575 -5.98 -30.38 22.82
CA ILE A 575 -6.64 -29.34 23.61
C ILE A 575 -8.04 -29.09 23.04
N TYR A 576 -8.99 -29.03 23.96
CA TYR A 576 -10.43 -29.09 23.80
C TYR A 576 -11.01 -27.71 23.49
N PHE A 577 -11.88 -27.60 22.48
CA PHE A 577 -12.85 -26.50 22.39
C PHE A 577 -14.17 -26.93 23.03
N VAL A 578 -14.58 -26.19 24.05
CA VAL A 578 -15.89 -26.30 24.69
C VAL A 578 -16.93 -25.62 23.79
N SER A 579 -17.95 -26.41 23.45
CA SER A 579 -19.17 -26.03 22.73
C SER A 579 -20.25 -25.56 23.69
N LEU A 580 -21.09 -24.62 23.26
CA LEU A 580 -22.50 -24.42 23.66
C LEU A 580 -23.23 -23.81 22.44
N HIS A 581 -23.89 -24.63 21.60
CA HIS A 581 -25.35 -24.95 21.56
C HIS A 581 -26.19 -23.88 20.83
N HIS A 582 -27.04 -24.16 19.81
CA HIS A 582 -28.01 -25.26 19.57
C HIS A 582 -28.27 -25.48 18.05
N LYS A 583 -28.36 -26.73 17.52
CA LYS A 583 -29.55 -27.58 17.20
C LYS A 583 -30.57 -26.90 16.25
N GLU A 584 -31.04 -27.46 15.12
CA GLU A 584 -31.49 -28.79 14.66
C GLU A 584 -31.64 -28.69 13.10
N ILE A 585 -31.45 -29.68 12.21
CA ILE A 585 -32.27 -30.87 11.90
C ILE A 585 -31.46 -31.81 10.97
N ILE A 586 -31.63 -33.12 11.18
CA ILE A 586 -31.07 -34.29 10.48
C ILE A 586 -32.13 -34.89 9.52
N GLU A 587 -31.67 -35.62 8.49
CA GLU A 587 -32.36 -36.67 7.71
C GLU A 587 -33.42 -36.29 6.65
N ALA A 588 -33.07 -36.59 5.39
CA ALA A 588 -33.92 -37.41 4.51
C ALA A 588 -33.04 -38.15 3.48
N VAL A 589 -32.91 -39.45 3.70
CA VAL A 589 -32.28 -40.44 2.81
C VAL A 589 -33.37 -41.06 1.91
N LEU A 590 -32.95 -41.61 0.77
CA LEU A 590 -33.51 -42.78 0.04
C LEU A 590 -34.39 -42.56 -1.22
N MET A 591 -33.94 -43.27 -2.27
CA MET A 591 -34.67 -44.10 -3.27
C MET A 591 -34.93 -43.56 -4.69
N ARG A 592 -34.26 -44.25 -5.64
CA ARG A 592 -34.81 -44.93 -6.85
C ARG A 592 -35.44 -44.05 -7.95
N SER A 593 -35.35 -44.34 -9.25
CA SER A 593 -34.74 -45.39 -10.06
C SER A 593 -35.08 -45.12 -11.53
N LEU A 594 -34.32 -45.73 -12.43
CA LEU A 594 -34.78 -46.45 -13.63
C LEU A 594 -34.96 -45.77 -15.01
N TYR A 595 -34.50 -46.56 -15.98
CA TYR A 595 -34.83 -46.74 -17.41
C TYR A 595 -33.94 -46.08 -18.49
N THR A 596 -33.02 -46.92 -18.99
CA THR A 596 -32.79 -47.36 -20.41
C THR A 596 -32.90 -46.32 -21.53
N GLY A 597 -31.97 -46.18 -22.48
CA GLY A 597 -31.07 -47.14 -23.11
C GLY A 597 -31.44 -47.30 -24.59
N PHE A 598 -30.49 -47.14 -25.52
CA PHE A 598 -30.33 -48.00 -26.72
C PHE A 598 -29.08 -47.64 -27.55
N MET A 599 -28.54 -48.69 -28.16
CA MET A 599 -27.39 -48.86 -29.08
C MET A 599 -27.49 -48.00 -30.37
N GLY A 600 -26.48 -47.77 -31.21
CA GLY A 600 -25.09 -48.24 -31.33
C GLY A 600 -24.55 -47.97 -32.75
N ALA A 601 -23.24 -48.20 -32.91
CA ALA A 601 -22.47 -48.54 -34.13
C ALA A 601 -22.14 -47.49 -35.24
N HIS A 602 -20.84 -47.16 -35.27
CA HIS A 602 -19.89 -47.06 -36.40
C HIS A 602 -20.23 -46.29 -37.70
N SER A 603 -19.38 -45.31 -38.04
CA SER A 603 -18.36 -45.44 -39.11
C SER A 603 -17.44 -44.22 -39.18
N LEU A 604 -16.18 -44.48 -39.58
CA LEU A 604 -15.14 -43.51 -39.89
C LEU A 604 -15.51 -42.64 -41.10
N LEU A 605 -15.35 -41.33 -40.99
CA LEU A 605 -14.93 -40.46 -42.10
C LEU A 605 -14.13 -39.29 -41.53
N ASP A 606 -13.01 -39.03 -42.19
CA ASP A 606 -12.02 -38.01 -41.89
C ASP A 606 -12.37 -36.69 -42.60
N VAL A 607 -11.85 -35.59 -42.05
CA VAL A 607 -11.66 -34.26 -42.64
C VAL A 607 -12.83 -33.24 -42.64
N SER A 608 -12.55 -32.13 -41.95
CA SER A 608 -13.09 -30.76 -42.05
C SER A 608 -14.57 -30.54 -41.78
N GLU A 609 -14.90 -30.12 -40.55
CA GLU A 609 -16.09 -29.31 -40.30
C GLU A 609 -15.70 -27.93 -39.78
N ASN A 610 -15.99 -26.96 -40.63
CA ASN A 610 -16.06 -25.54 -40.31
C ASN A 610 -16.93 -25.33 -39.07
N ILE A 611 -16.45 -24.49 -38.16
CA ILE A 611 -17.29 -23.87 -37.13
C ILE A 611 -18.42 -23.15 -37.87
N VAL A 612 -19.64 -23.65 -37.70
CA VAL A 612 -20.86 -22.99 -38.13
C VAL A 612 -20.95 -21.68 -37.34
N VAL A 613 -20.60 -20.58 -38.00
CA VAL A 613 -20.91 -19.22 -37.55
C VAL A 613 -22.42 -19.06 -37.67
N ASN A 614 -23.12 -19.03 -36.54
CA ASN A 614 -24.51 -18.60 -36.52
C ASN A 614 -24.54 -17.13 -36.94
N SER A 615 -25.09 -16.88 -38.12
CA SER A 615 -25.46 -15.55 -38.60
C SER A 615 -26.54 -14.97 -37.69
N TYR A 616 -26.33 -13.72 -37.24
CA TYR A 616 -27.11 -12.87 -36.32
C TYR A 616 -26.64 -12.90 -34.84
N GLY A 617 -25.69 -12.00 -34.53
CA GLY A 617 -25.24 -11.63 -33.17
C GLY A 617 -23.74 -11.74 -32.90
N GLY A 618 -23.22 -10.93 -31.97
CA GLY A 618 -21.87 -11.07 -31.38
C GLY A 618 -21.84 -12.06 -30.21
N ASP A 619 -20.64 -12.52 -29.83
CA ASP A 619 -20.45 -13.51 -28.77
C ASP A 619 -20.39 -12.86 -27.38
N VAL A 620 -21.02 -13.46 -26.37
CA VAL A 620 -20.96 -13.00 -24.97
C VAL A 620 -20.27 -14.05 -24.09
N GLY A 621 -19.23 -13.62 -23.37
CA GLY A 621 -18.49 -14.43 -22.40
C GLY A 621 -18.64 -13.94 -20.96
N ILE A 622 -18.00 -14.66 -20.05
CA ILE A 622 -17.95 -14.32 -18.62
C ILE A 622 -16.53 -14.37 -18.09
N ASN A 623 -16.19 -13.43 -17.21
CA ASN A 623 -14.89 -13.41 -16.52
C ASN A 623 -14.95 -14.29 -15.26
N TYR A 624 -14.00 -15.21 -15.13
CA TYR A 624 -13.82 -16.03 -13.93
C TYR A 624 -12.62 -15.53 -13.13
N GLY A 625 -12.90 -14.57 -12.24
CA GLY A 625 -11.96 -14.09 -11.23
C GLY A 625 -11.88 -15.03 -10.02
N ARG A 626 -10.77 -14.95 -9.29
CA ARG A 626 -10.45 -15.84 -8.17
C ARG A 626 -9.94 -15.11 -6.93
N GLU A 627 -10.10 -13.79 -6.85
CA GLU A 627 -9.71 -12.98 -5.70
C GLU A 627 -10.76 -13.09 -4.58
N GLY A 628 -10.90 -14.28 -4.00
CA GLY A 628 -11.83 -14.55 -2.91
C GLY A 628 -11.55 -15.87 -2.19
N ASP A 629 -11.78 -15.91 -0.88
CA ASP A 629 -11.58 -17.13 -0.06
C ASP A 629 -12.86 -17.95 0.13
N ASN A 630 -14.00 -17.40 -0.31
CA ASN A 630 -15.31 -18.03 -0.26
C ASN A 630 -15.77 -18.69 -1.58
N LEU A 631 -14.90 -18.67 -2.60
CA LEU A 631 -15.25 -19.06 -3.97
C LEU A 631 -15.28 -20.59 -4.16
N PRO A 632 -16.15 -21.12 -5.05
CA PRO A 632 -16.17 -22.54 -5.34
C PRO A 632 -14.91 -23.00 -6.07
N SER A 633 -14.58 -24.29 -5.93
CA SER A 633 -13.41 -24.86 -6.62
C SER A 633 -13.54 -24.76 -8.15
N PRO A 634 -12.43 -24.63 -8.89
CA PRO A 634 -12.43 -24.59 -10.36
C PRO A 634 -13.26 -25.68 -11.01
N LYS A 635 -13.18 -26.91 -10.47
CA LYS A 635 -13.98 -28.03 -10.97
C LYS A 635 -15.48 -27.80 -10.81
N GLN A 636 -15.93 -27.32 -9.65
CA GLN A 636 -17.36 -27.06 -9.43
C GLN A 636 -17.86 -25.94 -10.36
N VAL A 637 -17.05 -24.91 -10.58
CA VAL A 637 -17.36 -23.80 -11.48
C VAL A 637 -17.52 -24.27 -12.93
N VAL A 638 -16.54 -25.03 -13.45
CA VAL A 638 -16.59 -25.52 -14.83
C VAL A 638 -17.72 -26.55 -15.02
N ASP A 639 -17.90 -27.47 -14.06
CA ASP A 639 -19.03 -28.40 -14.06
C ASP A 639 -20.38 -27.65 -14.06
N PHE A 640 -20.49 -26.56 -13.30
CA PHE A 640 -21.70 -25.74 -13.24
C PHE A 640 -22.00 -25.06 -14.58
N LEU A 641 -21.01 -24.41 -15.20
CA LEU A 641 -21.16 -23.76 -16.50
C LEU A 641 -21.53 -24.76 -17.59
N THR A 642 -20.82 -25.89 -17.65
CA THR A 642 -21.04 -26.91 -18.68
C THR A 642 -22.39 -27.63 -18.55
N LYS A 643 -22.86 -27.90 -17.32
CA LYS A 643 -24.14 -28.58 -17.09
C LYS A 643 -25.35 -27.66 -17.26
N ASN A 644 -25.25 -26.41 -16.81
CA ASN A 644 -26.43 -25.53 -16.71
C ASN A 644 -26.47 -24.44 -17.80
N PHE A 645 -25.33 -24.06 -18.36
CA PHE A 645 -25.21 -22.91 -19.26
C PHE A 645 -24.46 -23.21 -20.57
N SER A 646 -24.23 -24.48 -20.93
CA SER A 646 -23.49 -24.86 -22.15
C SER A 646 -24.06 -24.30 -23.46
N ASN A 647 -25.36 -24.01 -23.52
CA ASN A 647 -26.01 -23.40 -24.68
C ASN A 647 -26.10 -21.86 -24.60
N LYS A 648 -25.57 -21.25 -23.53
CA LYS A 648 -25.75 -19.83 -23.21
C LYS A 648 -24.44 -19.09 -22.92
N ILE A 649 -23.46 -19.77 -22.31
CA ILE A 649 -22.13 -19.26 -22.01
C ILE A 649 -21.13 -20.21 -22.69
N GLY A 650 -20.61 -19.77 -23.84
CA GLY A 650 -19.60 -20.51 -24.60
C GLY A 650 -18.17 -20.02 -24.37
N LEU A 651 -18.02 -18.80 -23.86
CA LEU A 651 -16.74 -18.10 -23.69
C LEU A 651 -16.45 -17.84 -22.21
N ILE A 652 -15.21 -18.10 -21.80
CA ILE A 652 -14.72 -17.85 -20.45
C ILE A 652 -13.35 -17.16 -20.50
N ARG A 653 -13.17 -16.12 -19.68
CA ARG A 653 -11.86 -15.49 -19.48
C ARG A 653 -11.32 -15.82 -18.10
N ILE A 654 -10.06 -16.27 -18.04
CA ILE A 654 -9.28 -16.53 -16.83
C ILE A 654 -8.00 -15.68 -16.86
N TYR A 655 -7.57 -15.21 -15.69
CA TYR A 655 -6.52 -14.19 -15.60
C TYR A 655 -5.10 -14.75 -15.49
N ASP A 656 -4.96 -16.06 -15.26
CA ASP A 656 -3.69 -16.76 -15.19
C ASP A 656 -3.79 -18.20 -15.71
N ALA A 657 -2.63 -18.83 -15.92
CA ALA A 657 -2.50 -20.22 -16.33
C ALA A 657 -2.62 -21.19 -15.15
N ASN A 658 -3.67 -21.03 -14.33
CA ASN A 658 -3.91 -21.91 -13.20
C ASN A 658 -4.19 -23.35 -13.64
N ILE A 659 -3.35 -24.27 -13.16
CA ILE A 659 -3.40 -25.69 -13.52
C ILE A 659 -4.76 -26.31 -13.18
N GLU A 660 -5.33 -26.03 -12.01
CA GLU A 660 -6.60 -26.64 -11.60
C GLU A 660 -7.77 -26.23 -12.51
N ILE A 661 -7.80 -24.96 -12.95
CA ILE A 661 -8.79 -24.50 -13.92
C ILE A 661 -8.58 -25.17 -15.27
N LEU A 662 -7.34 -25.25 -15.75
CA LEU A 662 -7.02 -25.87 -17.04
C LEU A 662 -7.33 -27.38 -17.07
N GLU A 663 -7.07 -28.10 -15.97
CA GLU A 663 -7.52 -29.49 -15.82
C GLU A 663 -9.06 -29.57 -15.81
N ALA A 664 -9.76 -28.67 -15.11
CA ALA A 664 -11.22 -28.66 -15.08
C ALA A 664 -11.85 -28.36 -16.46
N LEU A 665 -11.20 -27.52 -17.27
CA LEU A 665 -11.63 -27.16 -18.63
C LEU A 665 -11.34 -28.25 -19.67
N SER A 666 -10.47 -29.22 -19.36
CA SER A 666 -10.07 -30.27 -20.30
C SER A 666 -11.25 -31.12 -20.76
N GLY A 667 -11.43 -31.23 -22.08
CA GLY A 667 -12.54 -31.97 -22.70
C GLY A 667 -13.89 -31.25 -22.66
N THR A 668 -13.95 -30.00 -22.18
CA THR A 668 -15.18 -29.20 -22.23
C THR A 668 -15.34 -28.48 -23.58
N ASN A 669 -16.53 -27.95 -23.84
CA ASN A 669 -16.79 -27.12 -25.03
C ASN A 669 -16.56 -25.62 -24.81
N LEU A 670 -16.13 -25.21 -23.62
CA LEU A 670 -15.85 -23.81 -23.30
C LEU A 670 -14.61 -23.33 -24.08
N VAL A 671 -14.71 -22.15 -24.65
CA VAL A 671 -13.63 -21.48 -25.38
C VAL A 671 -13.01 -20.42 -24.47
N VAL A 672 -11.69 -20.47 -24.33
CA VAL A 672 -10.94 -19.86 -23.23
C VAL A 672 -10.10 -18.70 -23.72
N THR A 673 -10.26 -17.56 -23.06
CA THR A 673 -9.26 -16.48 -23.01
C THR A 673 -8.41 -16.67 -21.77
N ILE A 674 -7.11 -16.84 -21.93
CA ILE A 674 -6.18 -17.10 -20.82
C ILE A 674 -5.17 -15.95 -20.67
N GLY A 675 -4.98 -15.50 -19.44
CA GLY A 675 -3.98 -14.51 -19.09
C GLY A 675 -2.58 -15.11 -18.96
N VAL A 676 -1.59 -14.40 -19.49
CA VAL A 676 -0.19 -14.52 -19.09
C VAL A 676 -0.04 -13.68 -17.83
N PRO A 677 0.31 -14.27 -16.67
CA PRO A 677 0.45 -13.54 -15.43
C PRO A 677 1.45 -12.39 -15.54
N ASN A 678 1.23 -11.30 -14.81
CA ASN A 678 2.05 -10.08 -14.90
C ASN A 678 3.54 -10.38 -14.63
N GLU A 679 3.83 -11.25 -13.67
CA GLU A 679 5.17 -11.73 -13.31
C GLU A 679 5.87 -12.53 -14.42
N ALA A 680 5.11 -13.11 -15.36
CA ALA A 680 5.64 -13.88 -16.46
C ALA A 680 5.96 -13.02 -17.70
N ILE A 681 5.47 -11.77 -17.78
CA ILE A 681 5.60 -10.91 -18.98
C ILE A 681 7.07 -10.68 -19.32
N ASN A 682 7.90 -10.31 -18.36
CA ASN A 682 9.34 -10.09 -18.59
C ASN A 682 10.04 -11.35 -19.09
N TYR A 683 9.67 -12.52 -18.54
CA TYR A 683 10.23 -13.79 -18.96
C TYR A 683 9.87 -14.12 -20.41
N VAL A 684 8.59 -14.04 -20.79
CA VAL A 684 8.17 -14.35 -22.18
C VAL A 684 8.63 -13.28 -23.17
N ALA A 685 8.82 -12.03 -22.74
CA ALA A 685 9.39 -10.96 -23.55
C ALA A 685 10.90 -11.14 -23.79
N SER A 686 11.61 -11.77 -22.86
CA SER A 686 13.09 -11.85 -22.88
C SER A 686 13.68 -12.58 -24.09
N SER A 687 12.97 -13.59 -24.61
CA SER A 687 13.45 -14.40 -25.73
C SER A 687 12.34 -15.26 -26.34
N GLN A 688 12.52 -15.65 -27.60
CA GLN A 688 11.65 -16.60 -28.29
C GLN A 688 11.63 -17.97 -27.59
N ASP A 689 12.76 -18.45 -27.05
CA ASP A 689 12.85 -19.74 -26.35
C ASP A 689 12.04 -19.73 -25.04
N ALA A 690 12.03 -18.61 -24.31
CA ALA A 690 11.24 -18.45 -23.09
C ALA A 690 9.74 -18.51 -23.39
N ALA A 691 9.29 -17.82 -24.46
CA ALA A 691 7.92 -17.88 -24.93
C ALA A 691 7.54 -19.28 -25.45
N ASP A 692 8.42 -19.95 -26.20
CA ASP A 692 8.21 -21.31 -26.69
C ASP A 692 7.99 -22.29 -25.53
N LYS A 693 8.82 -22.17 -24.48
CA LYS A 693 8.66 -22.96 -23.26
C LYS A 693 7.34 -22.66 -22.56
N TRP A 694 7.00 -21.39 -22.37
CA TRP A 694 5.77 -21.00 -21.70
C TRP A 694 4.53 -21.51 -22.43
N VAL A 695 4.49 -21.35 -23.76
CA VAL A 695 3.42 -21.86 -24.63
C VAL A 695 3.35 -23.38 -24.58
N GLN A 696 4.48 -24.07 -24.62
CA GLN A 696 4.52 -25.52 -24.52
C GLN A 696 3.91 -26.03 -23.20
N ASP A 697 4.28 -25.41 -22.08
CA ASP A 697 3.88 -25.85 -20.74
C ASP A 697 2.39 -25.55 -20.46
N HIS A 698 1.90 -24.36 -20.86
CA HIS A 698 0.57 -23.88 -20.45
C HIS A 698 -0.51 -23.94 -21.53
N ILE A 699 -0.12 -23.93 -22.81
CA ILE A 699 -1.07 -23.89 -23.92
C ILE A 699 -1.09 -25.23 -24.64
N ILE A 700 0.03 -25.66 -25.22
CA ILE A 700 0.08 -26.87 -26.06
C ILE A 700 -0.28 -28.12 -25.27
N THR A 701 0.21 -28.22 -24.03
CA THR A 701 -0.12 -29.32 -23.12
C THR A 701 -1.62 -29.47 -22.93
N TYR A 702 -2.36 -28.36 -22.80
CA TYR A 702 -3.79 -28.36 -22.51
C TYR A 702 -4.67 -28.40 -23.76
N VAL A 703 -4.20 -27.86 -24.89
CA VAL A 703 -4.83 -28.11 -26.18
C VAL A 703 -4.90 -29.61 -26.48
N ARG A 704 -3.82 -30.35 -26.20
CA ARG A 704 -3.79 -31.82 -26.34
C ARG A 704 -4.73 -32.54 -25.37
N LYS A 705 -5.08 -31.92 -24.25
CA LYS A 705 -6.11 -32.39 -23.30
C LYS A 705 -7.53 -31.94 -23.68
N GLY A 706 -7.70 -31.25 -24.81
CA GLY A 706 -8.99 -30.81 -25.32
C GLY A 706 -9.46 -29.45 -24.84
N VAL A 707 -8.60 -28.63 -24.22
CA VAL A 707 -8.91 -27.23 -23.91
C VAL A 707 -8.87 -26.40 -25.20
N ARG A 708 -9.87 -25.54 -25.40
CA ARG A 708 -9.98 -24.69 -26.59
C ARG A 708 -9.63 -23.25 -26.25
N PHE A 709 -8.44 -22.79 -26.65
CA PHE A 709 -8.06 -21.38 -26.48
C PHE A 709 -8.48 -20.53 -27.68
N ARG A 710 -8.95 -19.31 -27.42
CA ARG A 710 -9.21 -18.28 -28.43
C ARG A 710 -8.20 -17.14 -28.32
N TYR A 711 -7.92 -16.67 -27.10
CA TYR A 711 -6.97 -15.58 -26.88
C TYR A 711 -5.94 -15.92 -25.80
N LEU A 712 -4.71 -15.48 -26.03
CA LEU A 712 -3.63 -15.34 -25.06
C LEU A 712 -3.50 -13.85 -24.72
N CYS A 713 -3.86 -13.48 -23.50
CA CYS A 713 -3.88 -12.09 -23.05
C CYS A 713 -2.63 -11.80 -22.21
N VAL A 714 -1.71 -11.00 -22.73
CA VAL A 714 -0.45 -10.62 -22.07
C VAL A 714 -0.74 -9.58 -21.00
N GLY A 715 -0.70 -10.00 -19.74
CA GLY A 715 -1.00 -9.19 -18.57
C GLY A 715 -2.47 -8.80 -18.44
N ASN A 716 -2.77 -8.16 -17.32
CA ASN A 716 -4.07 -7.53 -17.07
C ASN A 716 -3.86 -6.07 -16.65
N GLU A 717 -4.18 -5.13 -17.54
CA GLU A 717 -4.09 -3.67 -17.30
C GLU A 717 -2.70 -3.17 -16.87
N VAL A 718 -1.63 -3.76 -17.41
CA VAL A 718 -0.24 -3.38 -17.08
C VAL A 718 0.24 -2.08 -17.76
N ILE A 719 -0.67 -1.37 -18.42
CA ILE A 719 -0.42 -0.12 -19.16
C ILE A 719 -1.37 0.97 -18.64
N PRO A 720 -0.87 2.10 -18.13
CA PRO A 720 0.56 2.43 -17.94
C PRO A 720 1.21 1.60 -16.82
N GLY A 721 2.52 1.36 -16.90
CA GLY A 721 3.24 0.63 -15.86
C GLY A 721 4.66 0.24 -16.26
N ILE A 722 5.43 -0.29 -15.30
CA ILE A 722 6.83 -0.70 -15.53
C ILE A 722 6.96 -1.85 -16.54
N LEU A 723 5.91 -2.65 -16.73
CA LEU A 723 5.88 -3.77 -17.66
C LEU A 723 5.42 -3.36 -19.07
N ALA A 724 4.96 -2.12 -19.27
CA ALA A 724 4.36 -1.67 -20.53
C ALA A 724 5.28 -1.87 -21.73
N ALA A 725 6.59 -1.61 -21.56
CA ALA A 725 7.59 -1.80 -22.60
C ALA A 725 7.82 -3.28 -22.99
N CYS A 726 7.45 -4.22 -22.14
CA CYS A 726 7.62 -5.66 -22.36
C CYS A 726 6.39 -6.32 -22.99
N VAL A 727 5.25 -5.63 -23.05
CA VAL A 727 3.99 -6.19 -23.56
C VAL A 727 4.08 -6.49 -25.07
N GLU A 728 4.57 -5.56 -25.88
CA GLU A 728 4.68 -5.76 -27.33
C GLU A 728 5.66 -6.91 -27.68
N PRO A 729 6.89 -6.97 -27.12
CA PRO A 729 7.79 -8.10 -27.35
C PRO A 729 7.20 -9.43 -26.90
N ALA A 730 6.50 -9.46 -25.76
CA ALA A 730 5.81 -10.66 -25.28
C ALA A 730 4.71 -11.12 -26.26
N ILE A 731 3.89 -10.20 -26.78
CA ILE A 731 2.86 -10.51 -27.79
C ILE A 731 3.50 -11.15 -29.01
N MET A 732 4.58 -10.56 -29.53
CA MET A 732 5.24 -11.06 -30.74
C MET A 732 5.91 -12.42 -30.53
N ASN A 733 6.63 -12.61 -29.42
CA ASN A 733 7.25 -13.89 -29.11
C ASN A 733 6.20 -15.01 -28.94
N LEU A 734 5.14 -14.75 -28.18
CA LEU A 734 4.06 -15.72 -27.96
C LEU A 734 3.30 -16.01 -29.25
N HIS A 735 3.05 -15.00 -30.10
CA HIS A 735 2.43 -15.20 -31.42
C HIS A 735 3.27 -16.13 -32.29
N ASN A 736 4.58 -15.91 -32.34
CA ASN A 736 5.50 -16.78 -33.06
C ASN A 736 5.50 -18.20 -32.47
N SER A 737 5.43 -18.35 -31.15
CA SER A 737 5.41 -19.65 -30.48
C SER A 737 4.14 -20.45 -30.81
N VAL A 738 2.95 -19.85 -30.71
CA VAL A 738 1.70 -20.54 -31.07
C VAL A 738 1.65 -20.89 -32.54
N ARG A 739 2.18 -20.00 -33.40
CA ARG A 739 2.28 -20.24 -34.84
C ARG A 739 3.23 -21.39 -35.18
N LYS A 740 4.41 -21.39 -34.57
CA LYS A 740 5.40 -22.47 -34.70
C LYS A 740 4.83 -23.82 -34.26
N ALA A 741 3.94 -23.82 -33.27
CA ALA A 741 3.27 -25.02 -32.78
C ALA A 741 2.05 -25.46 -33.64
N GLY A 742 1.66 -24.70 -34.67
CA GLY A 742 0.55 -25.01 -35.57
C GLY A 742 -0.83 -24.60 -35.05
N TYR A 743 -0.89 -23.62 -34.14
CA TYR A 743 -2.11 -23.13 -33.50
C TYR A 743 -2.37 -21.65 -33.82
N ASP A 744 -2.16 -21.25 -35.08
CA ASP A 744 -2.30 -19.88 -35.61
C ASP A 744 -3.70 -19.25 -35.38
N PHE A 745 -4.69 -20.06 -35.01
CA PHE A 745 -6.05 -19.62 -34.67
C PHE A 745 -6.18 -19.09 -33.24
N ILE A 746 -5.15 -19.22 -32.40
CA ILE A 746 -5.09 -18.63 -31.06
C ILE A 746 -4.49 -17.22 -31.21
N PHE A 747 -5.31 -16.19 -31.00
CA PHE A 747 -4.88 -14.82 -31.08
C PHE A 747 -4.07 -14.43 -29.84
N VAL A 748 -3.01 -13.66 -30.01
CA VAL A 748 -2.23 -13.08 -28.89
C VAL A 748 -2.49 -11.59 -28.83
N SER A 749 -2.79 -11.10 -27.64
CA SER A 749 -3.16 -9.70 -27.40
C SER A 749 -2.82 -9.27 -25.96
N THR A 750 -3.27 -8.09 -25.55
CA THR A 750 -3.20 -7.54 -24.18
C THR A 750 -4.50 -6.83 -23.85
N ALA A 751 -4.87 -6.78 -22.56
CA ALA A 751 -6.04 -6.06 -22.07
C ALA A 751 -5.64 -4.71 -21.47
N VAL A 752 -6.32 -3.65 -21.89
CA VAL A 752 -6.07 -2.26 -21.42
C VAL A 752 -7.33 -1.62 -20.84
N ALA A 753 -7.16 -0.85 -19.77
CA ALA A 753 -8.22 -0.05 -19.17
C ALA A 753 -8.50 1.23 -19.98
N ALA A 754 -9.65 1.86 -19.74
CA ALA A 754 -10.04 3.10 -20.40
C ALA A 754 -9.06 4.28 -20.17
N ASN A 755 -8.26 4.24 -19.11
CA ASN A 755 -7.28 5.27 -18.76
C ASN A 755 -6.12 5.41 -19.77
N VAL A 756 -5.96 4.47 -20.72
CA VAL A 756 -4.98 4.60 -21.80
C VAL A 756 -5.42 5.62 -22.87
N LEU A 757 -6.67 6.07 -22.84
CA LEU A 757 -7.18 7.15 -23.68
C LEU A 757 -6.95 8.50 -22.98
N GLY A 758 -6.27 9.43 -23.67
CA GLY A 758 -6.14 10.83 -23.21
C GLY A 758 -7.28 11.71 -23.70
N THR A 759 -7.96 11.29 -24.76
CA THR A 759 -9.20 11.89 -25.23
C THR A 759 -10.16 10.76 -25.54
N SER A 760 -11.34 10.79 -24.93
CA SER A 760 -12.40 9.79 -25.10
C SER A 760 -13.75 10.40 -25.48
N TYR A 761 -13.90 11.73 -25.35
CA TYR A 761 -15.08 12.47 -25.75
C TYR A 761 -14.71 13.75 -26.54
N PRO A 762 -15.39 14.03 -27.67
CA PRO A 762 -16.34 13.14 -28.34
C PRO A 762 -15.66 11.88 -28.89
N PRO A 763 -16.35 10.72 -29.02
CA PRO A 763 -15.74 9.44 -29.40
C PRO A 763 -14.88 9.47 -30.68
N SER A 764 -15.27 10.25 -31.68
CA SER A 764 -14.55 10.45 -32.95
C SER A 764 -13.17 11.05 -32.76
N GLN A 765 -12.93 11.73 -31.64
CA GLN A 765 -11.66 12.31 -31.23
C GLN A 765 -10.83 11.39 -30.34
N GLY A 766 -11.28 10.14 -30.13
CA GLY A 766 -10.55 9.13 -29.38
C GLY A 766 -9.06 9.11 -29.73
N GLN A 767 -8.20 9.24 -28.72
CA GLN A 767 -6.74 9.26 -28.86
C GLN A 767 -6.08 8.68 -27.60
N PHE A 768 -5.02 7.90 -27.79
CA PHE A 768 -4.20 7.41 -26.68
C PHE A 768 -3.55 8.55 -25.91
N ALA A 769 -3.46 8.41 -24.59
CA ALA A 769 -2.90 9.44 -23.72
C ALA A 769 -1.40 9.64 -24.02
N PRO A 770 -0.87 10.89 -23.94
CA PRO A 770 0.51 11.17 -24.33
C PRO A 770 1.55 10.28 -23.63
N ASN A 771 1.35 9.96 -22.35
CA ASN A 771 2.26 9.13 -21.55
C ASN A 771 2.30 7.65 -21.94
N VAL A 772 1.34 7.16 -22.73
CA VAL A 772 1.29 5.77 -23.23
C VAL A 772 1.20 5.68 -24.75
N ALA A 773 1.19 6.82 -25.45
CA ALA A 773 0.92 6.89 -26.88
C ALA A 773 1.92 6.05 -27.70
N ASP A 774 3.21 6.10 -27.36
CA ASP A 774 4.24 5.33 -28.06
C ASP A 774 4.05 3.83 -27.89
N VAL A 775 3.86 3.36 -26.65
CA VAL A 775 3.64 1.95 -26.33
C VAL A 775 2.35 1.44 -26.97
N MET A 776 1.24 2.18 -26.81
CA MET A 776 -0.04 1.82 -27.40
C MET A 776 -0.01 1.85 -28.93
N SER A 777 0.75 2.76 -29.54
CA SER A 777 0.95 2.78 -30.98
C SER A 777 1.72 1.56 -31.46
N SER A 778 2.80 1.19 -30.76
CA SER A 778 3.58 -0.02 -31.05
C SER A 778 2.71 -1.27 -30.94
N ILE A 779 1.98 -1.43 -29.84
CA ILE A 779 1.06 -2.57 -29.63
C ILE A 779 -0.02 -2.59 -30.72
N THR A 780 -0.64 -1.45 -31.02
CA THR A 780 -1.71 -1.37 -32.02
C THR A 780 -1.19 -1.76 -33.42
N HIS A 781 0.00 -1.31 -33.80
CA HIS A 781 0.64 -1.74 -35.05
C HIS A 781 0.93 -3.23 -35.07
N SER A 782 1.53 -3.78 -34.00
CA SER A 782 1.87 -5.21 -33.92
C SER A 782 0.62 -6.08 -33.97
N LEU A 783 -0.42 -5.75 -33.20
CA LEU A 783 -1.72 -6.45 -33.23
C LEU A 783 -2.38 -6.40 -34.62
N TYR A 784 -2.38 -5.23 -35.26
CA TYR A 784 -2.89 -5.09 -36.63
C TYR A 784 -2.11 -5.96 -37.62
N SER A 785 -0.77 -6.00 -37.50
CA SER A 785 0.10 -6.77 -38.40
C SER A 785 -0.11 -8.29 -38.30
N ILE A 786 -0.39 -8.80 -37.10
CA ILE A 786 -0.67 -10.22 -36.86
C ILE A 786 -2.17 -10.56 -36.96
N GLY A 787 -3.01 -9.56 -37.19
CA GLY A 787 -4.46 -9.71 -37.35
C GLY A 787 -5.24 -9.97 -36.04
N SER A 788 -4.59 -9.76 -34.89
CA SER A 788 -5.16 -9.88 -33.54
C SER A 788 -5.97 -8.64 -33.14
N PRO A 789 -7.06 -8.81 -32.37
CA PRO A 789 -7.77 -7.67 -31.79
C PRO A 789 -7.05 -7.10 -30.56
N LEU A 790 -7.26 -5.83 -30.24
CA LEU A 790 -6.95 -5.26 -28.91
C LEU A 790 -8.06 -5.63 -27.93
N LEU A 791 -7.71 -6.11 -26.73
CA LEU A 791 -8.67 -6.36 -25.67
C LEU A 791 -8.82 -5.09 -24.82
N ILE A 792 -10.04 -4.63 -24.61
CA ILE A 792 -10.33 -3.39 -23.89
C ILE A 792 -11.28 -3.64 -22.71
N ASN A 793 -11.01 -2.97 -21.60
CA ASN A 793 -11.84 -2.99 -20.41
C ASN A 793 -12.62 -1.67 -20.34
N VAL A 794 -13.94 -1.74 -20.54
CA VAL A 794 -14.81 -0.56 -20.63
C VAL A 794 -15.90 -0.61 -19.57
N TYR A 795 -15.90 0.35 -18.65
CA TYR A 795 -16.84 0.41 -17.54
C TYR A 795 -17.60 1.74 -17.53
N PRO A 796 -18.79 1.80 -18.15
CA PRO A 796 -19.69 2.96 -18.05
C PRO A 796 -20.03 3.35 -16.61
N TYR A 797 -20.02 2.39 -15.69
CA TYR A 797 -20.18 2.62 -14.25
C TYR A 797 -19.14 3.61 -13.71
N TYR A 798 -17.84 3.35 -13.94
CA TYR A 798 -16.78 4.22 -13.41
C TYR A 798 -16.82 5.60 -14.05
N ALA A 799 -17.03 5.68 -15.36
CA ALA A 799 -17.18 6.97 -16.04
C ALA A 799 -18.35 7.80 -15.47
N LEU A 800 -19.51 7.18 -15.22
CA LEU A 800 -20.66 7.84 -14.59
C LEU A 800 -20.35 8.29 -13.16
N VAL A 801 -19.64 7.48 -12.38
CA VAL A 801 -19.26 7.81 -11.00
C VAL A 801 -18.30 9.00 -10.96
N GLU A 802 -17.36 9.06 -11.91
CA GLU A 802 -16.40 10.16 -12.04
C GLU A 802 -17.04 11.47 -12.52
N ASP A 803 -18.02 11.39 -13.45
CA ASP A 803 -18.72 12.58 -13.98
C ASP A 803 -20.25 12.39 -14.06
N PRO A 804 -20.93 12.35 -12.90
CA PRO A 804 -22.38 12.13 -12.84
C PRO A 804 -23.18 13.36 -13.31
N VAL A 805 -22.52 14.51 -13.52
CA VAL A 805 -23.16 15.76 -13.93
C VAL A 805 -23.34 15.80 -15.44
N HIS A 806 -22.33 15.39 -16.20
CA HIS A 806 -22.37 15.47 -17.67
C HIS A 806 -22.75 14.16 -18.34
N ILE A 807 -22.66 13.02 -17.63
CA ILE A 807 -23.07 11.72 -18.15
C ILE A 807 -24.49 11.41 -17.68
N PRO A 808 -25.50 11.41 -18.58
CA PRO A 808 -26.86 11.06 -18.19
C PRO A 808 -26.92 9.62 -17.68
N PHE A 809 -27.62 9.40 -16.58
CA PHE A 809 -27.72 8.09 -15.95
C PHE A 809 -28.31 7.03 -16.89
N GLU A 810 -29.38 7.38 -17.60
CA GLU A 810 -30.02 6.52 -18.61
C GLU A 810 -29.09 6.19 -19.78
N TYR A 811 -28.16 7.08 -20.11
CA TYR A 811 -27.16 6.87 -21.16
C TYR A 811 -26.09 5.85 -20.72
N ALA A 812 -25.66 5.89 -19.46
CA ALA A 812 -24.78 4.86 -18.90
C ALA A 812 -25.44 3.47 -18.80
N LEU A 813 -26.77 3.41 -18.60
CA LEU A 813 -27.53 2.17 -18.39
C LEU A 813 -28.18 1.54 -19.65
N PHE A 814 -27.87 2.01 -20.86
CA PHE A 814 -28.55 1.57 -22.10
C PHE A 814 -30.07 1.86 -22.13
N THR A 815 -30.56 2.82 -21.34
CA THR A 815 -32.00 3.15 -21.27
C THR A 815 -32.35 4.51 -21.89
N SER A 816 -31.35 5.27 -22.36
CA SER A 816 -31.60 6.55 -23.03
C SER A 816 -32.40 6.38 -24.32
N ARG A 817 -33.35 7.31 -24.53
CA ARG A 817 -34.08 7.47 -25.80
C ARG A 817 -33.57 8.62 -26.64
N THR A 818 -32.65 9.41 -26.09
CA THR A 818 -32.09 10.60 -26.72
C THR A 818 -30.61 10.34 -26.98
N PRO A 819 -30.16 10.36 -28.24
CA PRO A 819 -28.77 10.10 -28.53
C PRO A 819 -27.90 11.32 -28.19
N ILE A 820 -26.67 11.06 -27.73
CA ILE A 820 -25.59 12.04 -27.75
C ILE A 820 -24.96 12.00 -29.16
N ARG A 821 -24.85 13.16 -29.80
CA ARG A 821 -24.38 13.29 -31.18
C ARG A 821 -22.89 13.62 -31.24
N ASP A 822 -22.18 12.95 -32.14
CA ASP A 822 -20.80 13.21 -32.51
C ASP A 822 -20.69 13.22 -34.04
N GLY A 823 -20.74 14.42 -34.62
CA GLY A 823 -20.87 14.58 -36.06
C GLY A 823 -22.14 13.92 -36.59
N HIS A 824 -21.97 12.87 -37.41
CA HIS A 824 -23.07 12.06 -37.97
C HIS A 824 -23.39 10.82 -37.14
N LEU A 825 -22.62 10.52 -36.10
CA LEU A 825 -22.82 9.37 -35.24
C LEU A 825 -23.77 9.72 -34.09
N GLU A 826 -24.69 8.81 -33.79
CA GLU A 826 -25.68 8.95 -32.73
C GLU A 826 -25.50 7.82 -31.72
N TYR A 827 -25.10 8.18 -30.50
CA TYR A 827 -24.86 7.24 -29.41
C TYR A 827 -26.02 7.23 -28.44
N TYR A 828 -26.69 6.08 -28.29
CA TYR A 828 -27.78 5.90 -27.32
C TYR A 828 -27.31 5.35 -25.97
N ASN A 829 -26.07 4.89 -25.88
CA ASN A 829 -25.47 4.41 -24.65
C ASN A 829 -23.99 4.78 -24.57
N LEU A 830 -23.46 4.90 -23.35
CA LEU A 830 -22.08 5.27 -23.08
C LEU A 830 -21.10 4.17 -23.49
N PHE A 831 -21.49 2.90 -23.38
CA PHE A 831 -20.68 1.76 -23.77
C PHE A 831 -20.19 1.87 -25.23
N ASP A 832 -21.10 2.12 -26.17
CA ASP A 832 -20.79 2.28 -27.60
C ASP A 832 -19.83 3.45 -27.83
N ALA A 833 -20.02 4.56 -27.12
CA ALA A 833 -19.16 5.73 -27.21
C ALA A 833 -17.74 5.44 -26.70
N MET A 834 -17.61 4.72 -25.59
CA MET A 834 -16.30 4.31 -25.05
C MET A 834 -15.58 3.36 -26.00
N VAL A 835 -16.29 2.37 -26.56
CA VAL A 835 -15.74 1.44 -27.55
C VAL A 835 -15.27 2.20 -28.80
N ASP A 836 -16.08 3.12 -29.32
CA ASP A 836 -15.72 3.90 -30.51
C ASP A 836 -14.59 4.90 -30.28
N ALA A 837 -14.38 5.35 -29.04
CA ALA A 837 -13.19 6.12 -28.69
C ALA A 837 -11.90 5.30 -28.83
N PHE A 838 -11.92 4.03 -28.42
CA PHE A 838 -10.81 3.11 -28.70
C PHE A 838 -10.62 2.85 -30.19
N VAL A 839 -11.71 2.64 -30.94
CA VAL A 839 -11.64 2.50 -32.40
C VAL A 839 -10.98 3.74 -33.01
N ALA A 840 -11.42 4.94 -32.65
CA ALA A 840 -10.85 6.18 -33.17
C ALA A 840 -9.35 6.30 -32.86
N ALA A 841 -8.93 5.96 -31.64
CA ALA A 841 -7.53 5.97 -31.25
C ALA A 841 -6.70 4.98 -32.08
N MET A 842 -7.17 3.76 -32.25
CA MET A 842 -6.48 2.74 -33.05
C MET A 842 -6.41 3.12 -34.54
N VAL A 843 -7.51 3.63 -35.10
CA VAL A 843 -7.56 4.09 -36.50
C VAL A 843 -6.56 5.21 -36.75
N ARG A 844 -6.34 6.12 -35.78
CA ARG A 844 -5.33 7.18 -35.91
C ARG A 844 -3.91 6.60 -36.00
N VAL A 845 -3.63 5.52 -35.30
CA VAL A 845 -2.33 4.84 -35.33
C VAL A 845 -2.12 4.11 -36.66
N VAL A 846 -3.02 3.20 -37.04
CA VAL A 846 -2.82 2.36 -38.23
C VAL A 846 -3.34 2.97 -39.54
N GLN A 847 -4.06 4.09 -39.46
CA GLN A 847 -4.67 4.81 -40.58
C GLN A 847 -5.64 3.94 -41.41
N ARG A 848 -6.32 3.01 -40.75
CA ARG A 848 -7.19 1.99 -41.36
C ARG A 848 -8.41 1.73 -40.48
N GLU A 849 -9.60 1.72 -41.08
CA GLU A 849 -10.86 1.52 -40.36
C GLU A 849 -11.12 0.05 -39.97
N ASP A 850 -10.39 -0.92 -40.52
CA ASP A 850 -10.58 -2.37 -40.28
C ASP A 850 -9.89 -2.90 -39.00
N VAL A 851 -9.55 -2.02 -38.05
CA VAL A 851 -9.05 -2.41 -36.71
C VAL A 851 -10.02 -3.32 -35.98
N LYS A 852 -9.48 -4.25 -35.19
CA LYS A 852 -10.27 -5.23 -34.42
C LYS A 852 -10.08 -4.97 -32.93
N LEU A 853 -11.15 -5.10 -32.17
CA LEU A 853 -11.12 -5.06 -30.72
C LEU A 853 -12.10 -6.09 -30.13
N VAL A 854 -11.89 -6.42 -28.87
CA VAL A 854 -12.77 -7.25 -28.05
C VAL A 854 -12.97 -6.53 -26.73
N VAL A 855 -14.20 -6.47 -26.24
CA VAL A 855 -14.43 -5.97 -24.88
C VAL A 855 -14.18 -7.11 -23.91
N SER A 856 -13.02 -7.10 -23.27
CA SER A 856 -12.54 -8.20 -22.45
C SER A 856 -13.03 -8.14 -21.01
N GLU A 857 -13.52 -6.97 -20.57
CA GLU A 857 -14.22 -6.77 -19.30
C GLU A 857 -15.18 -5.58 -19.41
N THR A 858 -16.39 -5.78 -18.92
CA THR A 858 -17.35 -4.72 -18.66
C THR A 858 -18.40 -5.25 -17.68
N GLY A 859 -19.01 -4.37 -16.88
CA GLY A 859 -20.02 -4.79 -15.94
C GLY A 859 -20.52 -3.63 -15.10
N TRP A 860 -21.34 -3.97 -14.12
CA TRP A 860 -21.92 -3.01 -13.20
C TRP A 860 -22.10 -3.66 -11.82
N PRO A 861 -21.63 -3.03 -10.73
CA PRO A 861 -21.61 -3.64 -9.41
C PRO A 861 -23.03 -3.72 -8.80
N THR A 862 -23.30 -4.79 -8.05
CA THR A 862 -24.58 -5.00 -7.37
C THR A 862 -24.69 -4.31 -6.02
N ASP A 863 -23.55 -3.91 -5.46
CA ASP A 863 -23.41 -3.30 -4.13
C ASP A 863 -22.09 -2.51 -4.07
N GLY A 864 -21.94 -1.62 -3.09
CA GLY A 864 -20.77 -0.76 -2.93
C GLY A 864 -21.08 0.57 -2.24
N ARG A 865 -20.05 1.37 -1.95
CA ARG A 865 -20.19 2.62 -1.16
C ARG A 865 -20.78 3.81 -1.95
N ILE A 866 -21.10 3.62 -3.23
CA ILE A 866 -21.50 4.67 -4.18
C ILE A 866 -22.91 4.38 -4.70
N GLY A 867 -23.80 5.38 -4.65
CA GLY A 867 -25.26 5.23 -4.88
C GLY A 867 -25.72 4.68 -6.25
N TYR A 868 -24.79 4.41 -7.17
CA TYR A 868 -25.07 3.76 -8.46
C TYR A 868 -24.78 2.24 -8.44
N ALA A 869 -24.18 1.71 -7.38
CA ALA A 869 -23.87 0.28 -7.24
C ALA A 869 -25.04 -0.46 -6.59
N ILE A 870 -26.08 -0.78 -7.37
CA ILE A 870 -27.23 -1.54 -6.88
C ILE A 870 -27.62 -2.65 -7.85
N THR A 871 -28.17 -3.72 -7.28
CA THR A 871 -28.56 -4.95 -8.01
C THR A 871 -29.49 -4.67 -9.20
N ASP A 872 -30.43 -3.74 -9.10
CA ASP A 872 -31.36 -3.42 -10.19
C ASP A 872 -30.67 -2.73 -11.39
N TYR A 873 -29.68 -1.88 -11.13
CA TYR A 873 -28.89 -1.22 -12.18
C TYR A 873 -27.93 -2.22 -12.82
N ALA A 874 -27.30 -3.08 -12.01
CA ALA A 874 -26.50 -4.18 -12.51
C ALA A 874 -27.29 -5.14 -13.41
N ARG A 875 -28.49 -5.53 -12.98
CA ARG A 875 -29.43 -6.32 -13.79
C ARG A 875 -29.77 -5.61 -15.09
N THR A 876 -30.04 -4.31 -15.05
CA THR A 876 -30.44 -3.54 -16.24
C THR A 876 -29.29 -3.44 -17.23
N TYR A 877 -28.13 -2.99 -16.78
CA TYR A 877 -26.93 -2.84 -17.61
C TYR A 877 -26.52 -4.17 -18.24
N ASN A 878 -26.32 -5.23 -17.46
CA ASN A 878 -25.82 -6.50 -17.98
C ASN A 878 -26.83 -7.20 -18.91
N ASN A 879 -28.14 -7.09 -18.66
CA ASN A 879 -29.14 -7.61 -19.59
C ASN A 879 -29.16 -6.82 -20.91
N LYS A 880 -29.09 -5.48 -20.84
CA LYS A 880 -29.09 -4.62 -22.02
C LYS A 880 -27.82 -4.75 -22.84
N LEU A 881 -26.67 -4.90 -22.18
CA LEU A 881 -25.40 -5.22 -22.81
C LEU A 881 -25.46 -6.56 -23.54
N ARG A 882 -25.95 -7.62 -22.88
CA ARG A 882 -26.12 -8.94 -23.50
C ARG A 882 -27.06 -8.86 -24.71
N GLU A 883 -28.21 -8.21 -24.56
CA GLU A 883 -29.15 -7.97 -25.65
C GLU A 883 -28.49 -7.20 -26.80
N HIS A 884 -27.79 -6.12 -26.50
CA HIS A 884 -27.08 -5.31 -27.49
C HIS A 884 -26.04 -6.13 -28.27
N ALA A 885 -25.21 -6.90 -27.56
CA ALA A 885 -24.18 -7.75 -28.15
C ALA A 885 -24.77 -8.86 -29.04
N ILE A 886 -25.84 -9.54 -28.59
CA ILE A 886 -26.48 -10.64 -29.33
C ILE A 886 -27.35 -10.12 -30.49
N VAL A 887 -28.04 -8.99 -30.35
CA VAL A 887 -28.98 -8.51 -31.37
C VAL A 887 -28.26 -7.73 -32.46
N SER A 888 -27.38 -6.81 -32.06
CA SER A 888 -26.69 -5.91 -32.99
C SER A 888 -25.20 -6.19 -33.05
N GLY A 889 -24.56 -6.33 -31.90
CA GLY A 889 -23.12 -6.46 -31.75
C GLY A 889 -22.34 -5.30 -32.37
N ARG A 890 -22.94 -4.13 -32.60
CA ARG A 890 -22.36 -3.07 -33.42
C ARG A 890 -22.43 -1.74 -32.69
N THR A 891 -21.36 -0.97 -32.77
CA THR A 891 -21.36 0.43 -32.36
C THR A 891 -21.72 1.34 -33.55
N PRO A 892 -22.06 2.62 -33.30
CA PRO A 892 -22.29 3.60 -34.37
C PRO A 892 -21.13 3.74 -35.37
N ARG A 893 -19.86 3.68 -34.95
CA ARG A 893 -18.69 3.76 -35.84
C ARG A 893 -18.36 2.41 -36.49
N LYS A 894 -18.51 1.30 -35.77
CA LYS A 894 -18.23 -0.07 -36.25
C LYS A 894 -19.52 -0.84 -36.54
N ALA A 895 -20.20 -0.43 -37.60
CA ALA A 895 -21.45 -1.05 -38.04
C ALA A 895 -21.30 -2.41 -38.74
N ASP A 896 -20.06 -2.85 -39.00
CA ASP A 896 -19.69 -4.02 -39.81
C ASP A 896 -19.09 -5.18 -39.01
N ILE A 897 -18.76 -4.98 -37.73
CA ILE A 897 -18.17 -5.99 -36.85
C ILE A 897 -19.17 -6.40 -35.78
N ASN A 898 -19.24 -7.70 -35.49
CA ASN A 898 -19.94 -8.23 -34.32
C ASN A 898 -18.99 -8.20 -33.11
N LEU A 899 -19.30 -7.40 -32.11
CA LEU A 899 -18.54 -7.28 -30.87
C LEU A 899 -18.59 -8.57 -30.07
N GLU A 900 -17.41 -9.04 -29.66
CA GLU A 900 -17.25 -10.03 -28.61
C GLU A 900 -17.09 -9.30 -27.27
N VAL A 901 -17.89 -9.67 -26.26
CA VAL A 901 -17.97 -8.96 -24.97
C VAL A 901 -17.93 -9.94 -23.81
N TYR A 902 -17.11 -9.68 -22.80
CA TYR A 902 -17.05 -10.46 -21.56
C TYR A 902 -17.65 -9.68 -20.39
N ILE A 903 -18.64 -10.28 -19.73
CA ILE A 903 -19.29 -9.73 -18.55
C ILE A 903 -18.43 -10.02 -17.31
N PHE A 904 -18.00 -8.95 -16.65
CA PHE A 904 -17.30 -8.97 -15.38
C PHE A 904 -18.33 -8.85 -14.24
N ALA A 905 -18.47 -9.81 -13.32
CA ALA A 905 -17.71 -11.06 -13.15
C ALA A 905 -18.63 -12.25 -12.82
N MET A 906 -18.09 -13.47 -12.82
CA MET A 906 -18.86 -14.66 -12.46
C MET A 906 -19.32 -14.63 -11.00
N PHE A 907 -18.42 -14.38 -10.06
CA PHE A 907 -18.72 -14.30 -8.63
C PHE A 907 -18.30 -12.96 -8.05
N ASN A 908 -18.83 -12.63 -6.87
CA ASN A 908 -18.22 -11.59 -6.06
C ASN A 908 -16.87 -12.09 -5.55
N GLU A 909 -15.87 -11.24 -5.65
CA GLU A 909 -14.49 -11.52 -5.26
C GLU A 909 -14.22 -10.75 -3.97
N ASP A 910 -14.46 -11.39 -2.82
CA ASP A 910 -14.54 -10.73 -1.52
C ASP A 910 -13.21 -10.19 -0.99
N LEU A 911 -12.09 -10.59 -1.60
CA LEU A 911 -10.76 -10.07 -1.29
C LEU A 911 -10.34 -8.89 -2.17
N LYS A 912 -11.13 -8.50 -3.20
CA LYS A 912 -10.81 -7.33 -4.04
C LYS A 912 -10.92 -6.01 -3.28
N THR A 913 -10.15 -5.03 -3.72
CA THR A 913 -10.20 -3.65 -3.22
C THR A 913 -10.06 -2.68 -4.38
N PRO A 914 -10.86 -1.60 -4.46
CA PRO A 914 -11.83 -1.08 -3.47
C PRO A 914 -13.15 -1.89 -3.33
N GLU A 915 -14.02 -1.50 -2.40
CA GLU A 915 -15.22 -2.27 -1.96
C GLU A 915 -16.21 -2.58 -3.10
N GLU A 916 -16.39 -1.64 -4.02
CA GLU A 916 -17.24 -1.78 -5.21
C GLU A 916 -16.74 -2.88 -6.17
N GLU A 917 -15.42 -3.11 -6.26
CA GLU A 917 -14.85 -4.16 -7.13
C GLU A 917 -15.20 -5.57 -6.66
N LYS A 918 -15.50 -5.73 -5.37
CA LYS A 918 -15.96 -7.01 -4.81
C LYS A 918 -17.31 -7.44 -5.37
N ASN A 919 -18.08 -6.52 -5.94
CA ASN A 919 -19.52 -6.66 -6.10
C ASN A 919 -20.01 -6.79 -7.56
N PHE A 920 -19.12 -7.13 -8.49
CA PHE A 920 -19.47 -7.31 -9.91
C PHE A 920 -20.04 -8.71 -10.25
N GLY A 921 -20.04 -9.65 -9.29
CA GLY A 921 -20.48 -11.02 -9.51
C GLY A 921 -21.93 -11.16 -9.97
N THR A 922 -22.17 -11.91 -11.05
CA THR A 922 -23.52 -12.26 -11.52
C THR A 922 -24.12 -13.45 -10.77
N PHE A 923 -23.27 -14.25 -10.11
CA PHE A 923 -23.65 -15.36 -9.24
C PHE A 923 -23.14 -15.15 -7.82
N TYR A 924 -23.87 -15.68 -6.85
CA TYR A 924 -23.33 -15.95 -5.51
C TYR A 924 -22.44 -17.20 -5.55
N PRO A 925 -21.49 -17.37 -4.60
CA PRO A 925 -20.65 -18.57 -4.51
C PRO A 925 -21.45 -19.88 -4.41
N ASN A 926 -22.71 -19.84 -3.94
CA ASN A 926 -23.59 -21.01 -3.94
C ASN A 926 -24.24 -21.33 -5.31
N PHE A 927 -23.75 -20.73 -6.39
CA PHE A 927 -24.22 -20.88 -7.77
C PHE A 927 -25.62 -20.32 -8.08
N THR A 928 -26.20 -19.53 -7.18
CA THR A 928 -27.46 -18.84 -7.47
C THR A 928 -27.20 -17.54 -8.23
N GLU A 929 -27.94 -17.31 -9.32
CA GLU A 929 -27.92 -16.03 -10.04
C GLU A 929 -28.39 -14.92 -9.11
N LYS A 930 -27.64 -13.80 -9.02
CA LYS A 930 -28.06 -12.61 -8.27
C LYS A 930 -29.29 -11.94 -8.88
N TYR A 931 -29.37 -12.00 -10.21
CA TYR A 931 -30.48 -11.54 -11.01
C TYR A 931 -30.51 -12.38 -12.29
N PRO A 932 -31.69 -12.56 -12.92
CA PRO A 932 -31.80 -13.33 -14.15
C PRO A 932 -31.00 -12.62 -15.24
N LEU A 933 -29.86 -13.20 -15.61
CA LEU A 933 -29.01 -12.75 -16.70
C LEU A 933 -28.95 -13.83 -17.77
N TRP A 934 -28.80 -15.10 -17.39
CA TRP A 934 -28.62 -16.16 -18.37
C TRP A 934 -29.89 -16.98 -18.56
N ARG A 935 -31.08 -16.40 -18.34
CA ARG A 935 -32.37 -17.08 -18.45
C ARG A 935 -33.00 -16.94 -19.81
#